data_AF-A0A9E2NZK6-F1
#
_entry.id   AF-A0A9E2NZK6-F1
#
_cell.length_a   1.000
_cell.length_b   1.000
_cell.length_c   1.000
_cell.angle_alpha   90.00
_cell.angle_beta   90.00
_cell.angle_gamma   90.00
#
_symmetry.space_group_name_H-M   'P 1'
#
loop_
_entity.id
_entity.type
_entity.pdbx_description
1 polymer ?
#
loop_
_entity_poly.entity_id
_entity_poly.type
_entity_poly.pdbx_seq_one_letter_code
_entity_poly.pdbx_strand_id
1 'polypeptide(L)'
;MRDKIRLAVAFIVVSLTILGLDKLPVIGDISSSGVELKKEREGSILAGTDEVEIDLINNTMKSKNGLNLKQGDLELKTYDLKRDIEKNRAYINGELQTLFSNDMGDISLQSLKGGEVALDGSEGTFYNNYGYLEVGKVTGAEKPNDKIYFGGDKVEYRDSKIFINNGWLTTDYKIADTRDPNNAGYHFLSEQMIIEPEKQITLKNSDFYIEDESKLPFRFPWFRANIRQGSLVPLFPQWGSDDYYGWNTSWGFLYGDRGDKYVGGFAPKFADRMGFLVGRWENWYKTDNFGTMKLDIDDWLVYSKEGSLKNGASVGEQIEHEERSKRYRVNYIHDYHGDKGTLYFNTINATYNMIPRLDDIVIDYANKGKFGTTEAEGERPNLTNTMSFFSMDADLKNLGEDGDISLKSRLKLTDDKKTYALMVYDEVDDISYGSTIDNKLFSQVELTKDNNDYKIGGYYNYLYDMDPGSTLNDTQSRAEDFGFEFLDKDTKIGFSYDEKNGDRFRRLGLWERDPNLDNLLRYKSMYGTNFIADYSPSTIREYSKYDTKDLRVSLGEYDFYGDYKIKPGYDYYSEIRVLDLQDDPLRKDVIKGNARDKQYNRFENIIYSDFEQQRGYVNIFDETTKFSFAGGQTKEEFWDRTGIYTADGYRKYVNESDFYEVSAERNEIDLDNFGELALFGGLRYDKYTKGYNPYSNKGRGNYATGEDSTVRTQLKLNHTMTLFNNEDNVNRSVDLSMANNLTLFYQRYDYDSGNVDFGSDTDGRSAKYIRLKNKDNIYQVVDSVSTTIGNTETIYTVDYKRAENPATKELNSEAIKNDLEFKIDGDKSVVLNYGQDKKYTDETRDRENYNYYTFRNYGIDYYIAQHKLSYQNNTIDSKVWDIGNSDGKYYINGFEYDAPDNSKERITLNTYSYEYSFDENKLGLDFSEGRDKRKNYTTLEKELDVKNQIYGLSFLDGGEVENYYRATYEIYDHSEPGAKNLSLDGTKYNSRNSDIISFRYEYRDKRFTDEELRRYAKIEYDKDSTSLTPQEIYRVRDILRNRERNHVDFKLNRSIYDNFTDMGDYKRNFKVNLMLQRNEARYKRTGDYWDSLEETQFKIFYSQNRFGIGYEVEENSNWKNSKWTRIDREHKLSLVTKIGKPSEGWILKTYAKFYEDLTDRVKDDERRRKSSLDGIGIEIGKEMGYYQWSVAFEKEYVLSARDYEWRAALQFTLLTFPANPIFGFGAETDAKQHTDPQLYMFDGLKVEKVID
;
A
#
# COMPACT_ATOMS: atom_id res chain seq x y z
N MET A 1 -1.03 25.79 -54.56
CA MET A 1 -2.17 24.84 -54.49
C MET A 1 -2.33 24.02 -55.77
N ARG A 2 -2.35 24.63 -56.97
CA ARG A 2 -2.37 23.91 -58.27
C ARG A 2 -1.17 22.97 -58.50
N ASP A 3 0.04 23.36 -58.09
CA ASP A 3 1.23 22.50 -58.22
C ASP A 3 1.27 21.37 -57.19
N LYS A 4 0.76 21.60 -55.97
CA LYS A 4 0.56 20.54 -54.96
C LYS A 4 -0.48 19.50 -55.40
N ILE A 5 -1.55 19.91 -56.08
CA ILE A 5 -2.57 19.00 -56.65
C ILE A 5 -1.98 18.19 -57.82
N ARG A 6 -1.14 18.79 -58.68
CA ARG A 6 -0.46 18.07 -59.76
C ARG A 6 0.57 17.07 -59.23
N LEU A 7 1.31 17.44 -58.19
CA LEU A 7 2.27 16.53 -57.52
C LEU A 7 1.52 15.36 -56.87
N ALA A 8 0.41 15.62 -56.18
CA ALA A 8 -0.43 14.59 -55.57
C ALA A 8 -1.04 13.63 -56.61
N VAL A 9 -1.52 14.15 -57.75
CA VAL A 9 -2.07 13.32 -58.84
C VAL A 9 -0.98 12.50 -59.54
N ALA A 10 0.21 13.07 -59.77
CA ALA A 10 1.35 12.34 -60.30
C ALA A 10 1.81 11.23 -59.33
N PHE A 11 1.83 11.53 -58.03
CA PHE A 11 2.18 10.57 -56.98
C PHE A 11 1.15 9.43 -56.87
N ILE A 12 -0.15 9.73 -56.93
CA ILE A 12 -1.23 8.71 -56.96
C ILE A 12 -1.10 7.79 -58.18
N VAL A 13 -0.82 8.36 -59.36
CA VAL A 13 -0.64 7.57 -60.60
C VAL A 13 0.59 6.67 -60.50
N VAL A 14 1.68 7.17 -59.91
CA VAL A 14 2.92 6.40 -59.64
C VAL A 14 2.70 5.31 -58.59
N SER A 15 1.98 5.57 -57.52
CA SER A 15 1.63 4.58 -56.49
C SER A 15 0.78 3.44 -57.05
N LEU A 16 -0.15 3.73 -57.97
CA LEU A 16 -0.99 2.74 -58.63
C LEU A 16 -0.24 1.93 -59.71
N THR A 17 0.67 2.55 -60.46
CA THR A 17 1.36 1.88 -61.58
C THR A 17 2.68 1.22 -61.21
N ILE A 18 3.42 1.75 -60.23
CA ILE A 18 4.77 1.26 -59.86
C ILE A 18 4.82 0.56 -58.51
N LEU A 19 3.91 0.86 -57.58
CA LEU A 19 3.88 0.24 -56.24
C LEU A 19 2.74 -0.78 -56.06
N GLY A 20 1.73 -0.80 -56.94
CA GLY A 20 0.67 -1.82 -56.95
C GLY A 20 -0.23 -1.81 -55.70
N LEU A 21 -0.65 -0.63 -55.24
CA LEU A 21 -1.50 -0.46 -54.06
C LEU A 21 -3.00 -0.48 -54.41
N ASP A 22 -3.76 -1.36 -53.75
CA ASP A 22 -5.23 -1.44 -53.89
C ASP A 22 -6.00 -0.44 -53.00
N LYS A 23 -5.30 0.32 -52.14
CA LYS A 23 -5.87 1.36 -51.25
C LYS A 23 -5.11 2.68 -51.35
N LEU A 24 -5.85 3.80 -51.36
CA LEU A 24 -5.32 5.16 -51.51
C LEU A 24 -4.38 5.56 -50.34
N PRO A 25 -3.16 6.06 -50.60
CA PRO A 25 -2.23 6.54 -49.56
C PRO A 25 -2.64 7.90 -48.97
N VAL A 26 -2.26 8.15 -47.71
CA VAL A 26 -2.49 9.41 -46.98
C VAL A 26 -1.26 10.33 -47.14
N ILE A 27 -1.48 11.62 -47.45
CA ILE A 27 -0.40 12.62 -47.58
C ILE A 27 -0.25 13.37 -46.25
N GLY A 28 0.92 13.27 -45.60
CA GLY A 28 1.29 14.03 -44.39
C GLY A 28 2.41 15.06 -44.67
N ASP A 29 2.46 16.12 -43.86
CA ASP A 29 3.44 17.22 -43.99
C ASP A 29 4.80 16.83 -43.38
N ILE A 30 5.89 16.91 -44.16
CA ILE A 30 7.26 16.65 -43.68
C ILE A 30 8.10 17.91 -43.90
N SER A 31 8.28 18.70 -42.84
CA SER A 31 9.24 19.81 -42.82
C SER A 31 10.19 19.69 -41.63
N SER A 32 11.30 18.98 -41.80
CA SER A 32 12.51 19.15 -40.98
C SER A 32 13.71 18.49 -41.64
N SER A 33 14.73 19.27 -41.95
CA SER A 33 16.06 18.83 -42.41
C SER A 33 16.80 18.12 -41.27
N GLY A 34 16.92 16.80 -41.37
CA GLY A 34 17.69 15.94 -40.48
C GLY A 34 17.51 14.48 -40.91
N VAL A 35 18.61 13.75 -41.08
CA VAL A 35 18.60 12.34 -41.51
C VAL A 35 18.07 11.48 -40.36
N GLU A 36 16.77 11.17 -40.36
CA GLU A 36 16.19 10.13 -39.51
C GLU A 36 14.85 9.63 -40.06
N LEU A 37 14.65 8.30 -40.05
CA LEU A 37 13.38 7.65 -40.39
C LEU A 37 12.41 7.85 -39.21
N LYS A 38 11.24 8.46 -39.44
CA LYS A 38 10.20 8.68 -38.41
C LYS A 38 9.13 7.58 -38.44
N LYS A 39 8.73 7.11 -37.26
CA LYS A 39 7.73 6.04 -37.04
C LYS A 39 6.31 6.63 -37.09
N GLU A 40 5.54 6.37 -38.16
CA GLU A 40 4.10 6.69 -38.23
C GLU A 40 3.25 5.49 -38.73
N ARG A 41 1.93 5.61 -38.49
CA ARG A 41 0.86 4.59 -38.39
C ARG A 41 0.85 3.48 -39.45
N GLU A 42 0.44 2.29 -39.00
CA GLU A 42 0.32 1.05 -39.77
C GLU A 42 -0.57 1.16 -41.02
N GLY A 43 -0.14 0.50 -42.11
CA GLY A 43 -0.99 0.15 -43.24
C GLY A 43 -0.91 1.03 -44.50
N SER A 44 0.08 1.92 -44.65
CA SER A 44 0.23 2.73 -45.87
C SER A 44 1.70 2.90 -46.30
N ILE A 45 1.98 2.83 -47.62
CA ILE A 45 3.29 3.20 -48.18
C ILE A 45 3.36 4.73 -48.23
N LEU A 46 4.15 5.32 -47.34
CA LEU A 46 4.53 6.74 -47.37
C LEU A 46 5.83 6.87 -48.15
N ALA A 47 5.80 7.49 -49.33
CA ALA A 47 7.01 7.91 -50.04
C ALA A 47 7.13 9.45 -50.00
N GLY A 48 8.26 9.96 -49.52
CA GLY A 48 8.56 11.39 -49.50
C GLY A 48 9.94 11.63 -50.13
N THR A 49 9.98 12.36 -51.24
CA THR A 49 11.22 12.85 -51.86
C THR A 49 10.93 14.16 -52.61
N ASP A 50 11.93 15.05 -52.71
CA ASP A 50 11.82 16.35 -53.38
C ASP A 50 11.93 16.23 -54.93
N GLU A 51 12.51 15.14 -55.46
CA GLU A 51 12.67 14.81 -56.90
C GLU A 51 12.82 13.29 -57.09
N VAL A 52 11.93 12.68 -57.89
CA VAL A 52 12.02 11.25 -58.30
C VAL A 52 12.03 11.15 -59.82
N GLU A 53 13.01 10.43 -60.37
CA GLU A 53 13.04 10.02 -61.77
C GLU A 53 12.41 8.63 -61.90
N ILE A 54 11.39 8.54 -62.76
CA ILE A 54 10.55 7.36 -62.87
C ILE A 54 10.53 6.89 -64.32
N ASP A 55 11.03 5.69 -64.57
CA ASP A 55 10.97 5.03 -65.88
C ASP A 55 9.96 3.88 -65.85
N LEU A 56 8.80 4.15 -66.45
CA LEU A 56 7.66 3.24 -66.56
C LEU A 56 7.88 2.10 -67.58
N ILE A 57 8.87 2.21 -68.48
CA ILE A 57 9.18 1.16 -69.47
C ILE A 57 10.08 0.11 -68.84
N ASN A 58 11.05 0.54 -68.04
CA ASN A 58 12.03 -0.35 -67.39
C ASN A 58 11.67 -0.71 -65.94
N ASN A 59 10.54 -0.19 -65.41
CA ASN A 59 10.11 -0.33 -64.01
C ASN A 59 11.19 0.06 -63.00
N THR A 60 11.94 1.13 -63.30
CA THR A 60 13.00 1.65 -62.43
C THR A 60 12.61 2.98 -61.81
N MET A 61 13.00 3.18 -60.56
CA MET A 61 12.78 4.40 -59.82
C MET A 61 14.11 4.87 -59.20
N LYS A 62 14.48 6.12 -59.47
CA LYS A 62 15.71 6.74 -58.97
C LYS A 62 15.40 8.00 -58.20
N SER A 63 16.06 8.20 -57.07
CA SER A 63 15.91 9.39 -56.24
C SER A 63 17.27 9.91 -55.80
N LYS A 64 17.50 11.21 -55.95
CA LYS A 64 18.72 11.88 -55.48
C LYS A 64 18.79 11.96 -53.95
N ASN A 65 17.65 12.09 -53.28
CA ASN A 65 17.55 12.24 -51.83
C ASN A 65 17.18 10.91 -51.11
N GLY A 66 17.08 9.82 -51.87
CA GLY A 66 16.63 8.51 -51.39
C GLY A 66 15.11 8.33 -51.48
N LEU A 67 14.67 7.07 -51.54
CA LEU A 67 13.29 6.61 -51.51
C LEU A 67 13.09 5.87 -50.20
N ASN A 68 12.26 6.41 -49.31
CA ASN A 68 11.82 5.70 -48.12
C ASN A 68 10.61 4.84 -48.48
N LEU A 69 10.69 3.55 -48.21
CA LEU A 69 9.67 2.54 -48.49
C LEU A 69 9.39 1.80 -47.18
N LYS A 70 8.14 1.75 -46.75
CA LYS A 70 7.72 1.02 -45.55
C LYS A 70 6.70 -0.05 -45.93
N GLN A 71 6.97 -1.30 -45.55
CA GLN A 71 6.07 -2.43 -45.80
C GLN A 71 6.16 -3.42 -44.63
N GLY A 72 5.12 -3.47 -43.80
CA GLY A 72 5.15 -4.21 -42.53
C GLY A 72 6.18 -3.63 -41.56
N ASP A 73 6.98 -4.51 -40.94
CA ASP A 73 8.08 -4.17 -40.02
C ASP A 73 9.36 -3.68 -40.74
N LEU A 74 9.39 -3.74 -42.07
CA LEU A 74 10.53 -3.41 -42.90
C LEU A 74 10.44 -1.96 -43.42
N GLU A 75 11.40 -1.13 -43.04
CA GLU A 75 11.60 0.21 -43.59
C GLU A 75 12.91 0.25 -44.41
N LEU A 76 12.81 0.50 -45.70
CA LEU A 76 13.91 0.54 -46.67
C LEU A 76 14.15 1.96 -47.16
N LYS A 77 15.41 2.39 -47.21
CA LYS A 77 15.86 3.60 -47.91
C LYS A 77 16.81 3.22 -49.03
N THR A 78 16.41 3.51 -50.28
CA THR A 78 17.15 3.15 -51.51
C THR A 78 17.25 4.31 -52.48
N TYR A 79 18.26 4.34 -53.35
CA TYR A 79 18.49 5.41 -54.33
C TYR A 79 18.21 5.00 -55.77
N ASP A 80 18.34 3.70 -56.08
CA ASP A 80 18.11 3.09 -57.39
C ASP A 80 17.43 1.73 -57.20
N LEU A 81 16.15 1.67 -57.53
CA LEU A 81 15.31 0.49 -57.35
C LEU A 81 14.75 0.05 -58.70
N LYS A 82 14.89 -1.24 -59.01
CA LYS A 82 14.27 -1.91 -60.15
C LYS A 82 13.26 -2.94 -59.65
N ARG A 83 12.00 -2.81 -60.07
CA ARG A 83 10.93 -3.76 -59.74
C ARG A 83 10.80 -4.83 -60.83
N ASP A 84 10.74 -6.09 -60.43
CA ASP A 84 10.46 -7.25 -61.30
C ASP A 84 9.25 -8.02 -60.75
N ILE A 85 8.09 -7.77 -61.35
CA ILE A 85 6.79 -8.32 -60.91
C ILE A 85 6.70 -9.83 -61.21
N GLU A 86 7.25 -10.28 -62.34
CA GLU A 86 7.20 -11.71 -62.73
C GLU A 86 7.98 -12.60 -61.77
N LYS A 87 9.05 -12.06 -61.16
CA LYS A 87 9.89 -12.79 -60.20
C LYS A 87 9.56 -12.51 -58.73
N ASN A 88 8.58 -11.65 -58.44
CA ASN A 88 8.30 -11.17 -57.08
C ASN A 88 9.53 -10.56 -56.38
N ARG A 89 10.39 -9.83 -57.12
CA ARG A 89 11.63 -9.25 -56.58
C ARG A 89 11.76 -7.75 -56.88
N ALA A 90 12.34 -7.00 -55.93
CA ALA A 90 12.92 -5.70 -56.18
C ALA A 90 14.45 -5.81 -56.06
N TYR A 91 15.13 -5.37 -57.11
CA TYR A 91 16.59 -5.29 -57.17
C TYR A 91 17.02 -3.88 -56.81
N ILE A 92 17.86 -3.75 -55.80
CA ILE A 92 18.38 -2.49 -55.30
C ILE A 92 19.82 -2.36 -55.75
N ASN A 93 20.10 -1.36 -56.58
CA ASN A 93 21.44 -1.12 -57.12
C ASN A 93 22.15 -0.05 -56.27
N GLY A 94 23.29 -0.40 -55.68
CA GLY A 94 24.08 0.53 -54.84
C GLY A 94 23.71 0.49 -53.36
N GLU A 95 24.05 1.55 -52.61
CA GLU A 95 23.84 1.54 -51.15
C GLU A 95 22.35 1.52 -50.77
N LEU A 96 22.02 0.72 -49.76
CA LEU A 96 20.69 0.71 -49.15
C LEU A 96 20.80 0.68 -47.62
N GLN A 97 19.83 1.32 -46.97
CA GLN A 97 19.64 1.23 -45.52
C GLN A 97 18.30 0.54 -45.26
N THR A 98 18.28 -0.37 -44.31
CA THR A 98 17.07 -1.06 -43.89
C THR A 98 16.98 -1.01 -42.37
N LEU A 99 15.78 -0.77 -41.87
CA LEU A 99 15.42 -0.84 -40.46
C LEU A 99 14.34 -1.91 -40.32
N PHE A 100 14.59 -2.90 -39.48
CA PHE A 100 13.59 -3.86 -39.05
C PHE A 100 13.11 -3.42 -37.68
N SER A 101 11.90 -2.86 -37.61
CA SER A 101 11.34 -2.42 -36.35
C SER A 101 10.83 -3.60 -35.51
N ASN A 102 11.11 -3.58 -34.20
CA ASN A 102 10.54 -4.54 -33.25
C ASN A 102 10.24 -3.86 -31.89
N ASP A 103 9.53 -4.57 -31.01
CA ASP A 103 9.09 -4.03 -29.72
C ASP A 103 10.23 -3.89 -28.69
N MET A 104 11.27 -4.71 -28.83
CA MET A 104 12.43 -4.80 -27.92
C MET A 104 13.64 -3.92 -28.32
N GLY A 105 13.67 -3.37 -29.54
CA GLY A 105 14.78 -2.57 -30.09
C GLY A 105 15.01 -2.81 -31.60
N ASP A 106 15.08 -1.73 -32.38
CA ASP A 106 15.17 -1.82 -33.84
C ASP A 106 16.49 -2.47 -34.32
N ILE A 107 16.43 -3.23 -35.42
CA ILE A 107 17.61 -3.76 -36.11
C ILE A 107 17.87 -2.90 -37.34
N SER A 108 19.02 -2.23 -37.39
CA SER A 108 19.45 -1.46 -38.56
C SER A 108 20.48 -2.26 -39.34
N LEU A 109 20.36 -2.26 -40.66
CA LEU A 109 21.34 -2.85 -41.55
C LEU A 109 21.57 -1.91 -42.75
N GLN A 110 22.84 -1.66 -43.06
CA GLN A 110 23.29 -0.95 -44.23
C GLN A 110 23.99 -1.94 -45.16
N SER A 111 23.52 -2.02 -46.41
CA SER A 111 24.18 -2.78 -47.47
C SER A 111 24.96 -1.84 -48.37
N LEU A 112 26.23 -2.15 -48.64
CA LEU A 112 27.11 -1.31 -49.45
C LEU A 112 27.12 -1.70 -50.93
N LYS A 113 26.65 -2.90 -51.27
CA LYS A 113 26.66 -3.44 -52.65
C LYS A 113 25.27 -3.81 -53.18
N GLY A 114 24.23 -3.19 -52.64
CA GLY A 114 22.86 -3.47 -53.07
C GLY A 114 22.30 -4.75 -52.47
N GLY A 115 21.10 -5.08 -52.90
CA GLY A 115 20.38 -6.23 -52.38
C GLY A 115 19.17 -6.59 -53.23
N GLU A 116 18.58 -7.72 -52.88
CA GLU A 116 17.38 -8.26 -53.51
C GLU A 116 16.34 -8.47 -52.42
N VAL A 117 15.15 -7.88 -52.55
CA VAL A 117 14.06 -8.06 -51.60
C VAL A 117 12.82 -8.60 -52.31
N ALA A 118 12.06 -9.46 -51.64
CA ALA A 118 10.74 -9.85 -52.12
C ALA A 118 9.80 -8.64 -52.14
N LEU A 119 8.88 -8.55 -53.12
CA LEU A 119 7.93 -7.43 -53.19
C LEU A 119 6.89 -7.45 -52.06
N ASP A 120 6.76 -8.58 -51.35
CA ASP A 120 5.92 -8.74 -50.16
C ASP A 120 6.70 -8.52 -48.84
N GLY A 121 8.02 -8.28 -48.91
CA GLY A 121 8.88 -8.08 -47.74
C GLY A 121 9.23 -9.35 -46.96
N SER A 122 8.84 -10.55 -47.42
CA SER A 122 9.08 -11.82 -46.71
C SER A 122 10.53 -12.29 -46.72
N GLU A 123 11.32 -11.87 -47.71
CA GLU A 123 12.71 -12.26 -47.88
C GLU A 123 13.57 -11.06 -48.34
N GLY A 124 14.82 -11.03 -47.90
CA GLY A 124 15.82 -10.05 -48.34
C GLY A 124 17.22 -10.63 -48.34
N THR A 125 18.01 -10.36 -49.38
CA THR A 125 19.44 -10.66 -49.43
C THR A 125 20.21 -9.37 -49.63
N PHE A 126 21.20 -9.13 -48.78
CA PHE A 126 21.99 -7.92 -48.74
C PHE A 126 23.48 -8.28 -48.81
N TYR A 127 24.29 -7.50 -49.52
CA TYR A 127 25.69 -7.81 -49.78
C TYR A 127 26.65 -6.79 -49.18
N ASN A 128 27.70 -7.29 -48.51
CA ASN A 128 28.71 -6.51 -47.78
C ASN A 128 28.07 -5.50 -46.80
N ASN A 129 27.68 -6.03 -45.65
CA ASN A 129 26.73 -5.39 -44.75
C ASN A 129 27.37 -4.99 -43.43
N TYR A 130 26.85 -3.91 -42.88
CA TYR A 130 27.12 -3.42 -41.53
C TYR A 130 25.79 -3.10 -40.86
N GLY A 131 25.59 -3.53 -39.62
CA GLY A 131 24.33 -3.33 -38.90
C GLY A 131 24.49 -3.33 -37.39
N TYR A 132 23.40 -3.01 -36.71
CA TYR A 132 23.29 -3.09 -35.26
C TYR A 132 21.90 -3.57 -34.84
N LEU A 133 21.84 -4.18 -33.66
CA LEU A 133 20.62 -4.58 -32.94
C LEU A 133 20.56 -3.79 -31.63
N GLU A 134 19.47 -3.06 -31.39
CA GLU A 134 19.22 -2.47 -30.07
C GLU A 134 18.77 -3.55 -29.06
N VAL A 135 19.42 -3.59 -27.90
CA VAL A 135 19.17 -4.54 -26.80
C VAL A 135 18.97 -3.88 -25.44
N GLY A 136 19.13 -2.56 -25.30
CA GLY A 136 19.05 -1.88 -23.98
C GLY A 136 17.76 -2.10 -23.20
N LYS A 137 16.61 -2.24 -23.86
CA LYS A 137 15.32 -2.59 -23.21
C LYS A 137 15.33 -4.01 -22.60
N VAL A 138 16.12 -4.91 -23.18
CA VAL A 138 16.19 -6.32 -22.80
C VAL A 138 17.21 -6.52 -21.70
N THR A 139 18.38 -5.90 -21.83
CA THR A 139 19.52 -6.16 -20.97
C THR A 139 19.67 -5.17 -19.83
N GLY A 140 18.93 -4.05 -19.87
CA GLY A 140 19.11 -2.92 -18.95
C GLY A 140 20.37 -2.09 -19.27
N ALA A 141 21.02 -2.33 -20.41
CA ALA A 141 22.20 -1.58 -20.82
C ALA A 141 21.86 -0.14 -21.19
N GLU A 142 22.60 0.81 -20.59
CA GLU A 142 22.61 2.22 -20.99
C GLU A 142 23.46 2.39 -22.26
N LYS A 143 23.04 3.27 -23.16
CA LYS A 143 23.75 3.59 -24.41
C LYS A 143 25.03 4.40 -24.20
N PRO A 144 26.01 4.33 -25.12
CA PRO A 144 26.10 3.54 -26.36
C PRO A 144 26.12 2.01 -26.25
N ASN A 145 26.16 1.40 -25.06
CA ASN A 145 26.28 -0.06 -24.91
C ASN A 145 24.96 -0.81 -25.08
N ASP A 146 23.89 -0.11 -25.43
CA ASP A 146 22.56 -0.64 -25.69
C ASP A 146 22.46 -1.35 -27.04
N LYS A 147 23.55 -1.49 -27.79
CA LYS A 147 23.58 -2.07 -29.13
C LYS A 147 24.60 -3.21 -29.25
N ILE A 148 24.23 -4.17 -30.09
CA ILE A 148 25.12 -5.21 -30.58
C ILE A 148 25.37 -4.95 -32.07
N TYR A 149 26.62 -4.75 -32.45
CA TYR A 149 27.02 -4.47 -33.83
C TYR A 149 27.45 -5.73 -34.55
N PHE A 150 27.16 -5.80 -35.84
CA PHE A 150 27.49 -6.94 -36.67
C PHE A 150 27.74 -6.55 -38.13
N GLY A 151 28.47 -7.39 -38.84
CA GLY A 151 28.65 -7.25 -40.29
C GLY A 151 29.01 -8.57 -40.94
N GLY A 152 29.00 -8.61 -42.27
CA GLY A 152 29.35 -9.83 -43.01
C GLY A 152 29.17 -9.70 -44.52
N ASP A 153 29.74 -10.65 -45.25
CA ASP A 153 29.75 -10.69 -46.72
C ASP A 153 28.34 -10.77 -47.31
N LYS A 154 27.47 -11.53 -46.66
CA LYS A 154 26.10 -11.79 -47.09
C LYS A 154 25.17 -11.86 -45.88
N VAL A 155 24.12 -11.05 -45.90
CA VAL A 155 23.03 -11.10 -44.92
C VAL A 155 21.75 -11.53 -45.61
N GLU A 156 21.09 -12.54 -45.07
CA GLU A 156 19.81 -13.05 -45.55
C GLU A 156 18.77 -12.86 -44.45
N TYR A 157 17.72 -12.08 -44.75
CA TYR A 157 16.48 -12.04 -43.98
C TYR A 157 15.52 -13.04 -44.61
N ARG A 158 15.13 -14.06 -43.84
CA ARG A 158 14.09 -15.03 -44.23
C ARG A 158 13.54 -15.67 -42.96
N ASP A 159 12.30 -16.14 -43.01
CA ASP A 159 11.64 -16.79 -41.86
C ASP A 159 11.67 -15.94 -40.58
N SER A 160 11.61 -14.60 -40.72
CA SER A 160 11.76 -13.62 -39.63
C SER A 160 13.10 -13.68 -38.87
N LYS A 161 14.11 -14.35 -39.42
CA LYS A 161 15.47 -14.49 -38.86
C LYS A 161 16.49 -13.81 -39.77
N ILE A 162 17.61 -13.38 -39.18
CA ILE A 162 18.71 -12.77 -39.91
C ILE A 162 19.89 -13.72 -39.87
N PHE A 163 20.31 -14.19 -41.04
CA PHE A 163 21.48 -15.04 -41.23
C PHE A 163 22.63 -14.20 -41.78
N ILE A 164 23.81 -14.29 -41.16
CA ILE A 164 25.00 -13.53 -41.54
C ILE A 164 26.11 -14.54 -41.81
N ASN A 165 26.57 -14.63 -43.05
CA ASN A 165 27.67 -15.54 -43.43
C ASN A 165 29.01 -14.81 -43.38
N ASN A 166 30.06 -15.51 -42.92
CA ASN A 166 31.39 -14.94 -42.63
C ASN A 166 31.25 -13.64 -41.83
N GLY A 167 30.44 -13.74 -40.77
CA GLY A 167 30.00 -12.59 -40.02
C GLY A 167 30.95 -12.28 -38.87
N TRP A 168 31.02 -11.01 -38.51
CA TRP A 168 31.61 -10.57 -37.26
C TRP A 168 30.58 -9.91 -36.35
N LEU A 169 30.75 -10.02 -35.04
CA LEU A 169 29.89 -9.40 -34.02
C LEU A 169 30.72 -8.79 -32.89
N THR A 170 30.33 -7.61 -32.42
CA THR A 170 30.93 -6.94 -31.26
C THR A 170 29.89 -6.08 -30.55
N THR A 171 30.08 -5.81 -29.26
CA THR A 171 29.33 -4.74 -28.57
C THR A 171 30.14 -3.45 -28.45
N ASP A 172 31.36 -3.40 -29.00
CA ASP A 172 32.14 -2.17 -29.08
C ASP A 172 31.53 -1.20 -30.08
N TYR A 173 30.98 -0.09 -29.58
CA TYR A 173 30.36 0.93 -30.43
C TYR A 173 31.33 1.68 -31.34
N LYS A 174 32.65 1.63 -31.09
CA LYS A 174 33.66 2.25 -31.99
C LYS A 174 33.59 1.70 -33.41
N ILE A 175 33.04 0.51 -33.57
CA ILE A 175 32.83 -0.13 -34.86
C ILE A 175 31.86 0.65 -35.77
N ALA A 176 31.05 1.55 -35.20
CA ALA A 176 30.11 2.37 -35.97
C ALA A 176 30.79 3.36 -36.91
N ASP A 177 31.99 3.83 -36.57
CA ASP A 177 32.75 4.77 -37.38
C ASP A 177 33.60 4.07 -38.44
N THR A 178 34.16 2.90 -38.11
CA THR A 178 35.14 2.20 -38.95
C THR A 178 34.54 1.11 -39.83
N ARG A 179 33.47 0.45 -39.35
CA ARG A 179 32.79 -0.69 -40.00
C ARG A 179 33.69 -1.89 -40.30
N ASP A 180 34.88 -1.93 -39.70
CA ASP A 180 35.89 -2.98 -39.86
C ASP A 180 36.16 -3.63 -38.50
N PRO A 181 35.87 -4.94 -38.33
CA PRO A 181 35.95 -5.63 -37.04
C PRO A 181 37.34 -5.59 -36.40
N ASN A 182 38.41 -5.47 -37.20
CA ASN A 182 39.77 -5.40 -36.67
C ASN A 182 40.03 -4.10 -35.89
N ASN A 183 39.19 -3.08 -36.07
CA ASN A 183 39.24 -1.83 -35.33
C ASN A 183 38.33 -1.83 -34.08
N ALA A 184 37.61 -2.92 -33.81
CA ALA A 184 36.88 -3.12 -32.56
C ALA A 184 37.82 -3.67 -31.48
N GLY A 185 37.66 -3.24 -30.23
CA GLY A 185 38.46 -3.75 -29.11
C GLY A 185 38.30 -5.25 -28.91
N TYR A 186 37.17 -5.81 -29.32
CA TYR A 186 37.01 -7.24 -29.54
C TYR A 186 35.99 -7.50 -30.64
N HIS A 187 36.03 -8.68 -31.24
CA HIS A 187 34.94 -9.18 -32.04
C HIS A 187 34.95 -10.72 -32.05
N PHE A 188 33.77 -11.29 -32.25
CA PHE A 188 33.65 -12.67 -32.66
C PHE A 188 33.65 -12.73 -34.17
N LEU A 189 34.49 -13.56 -34.76
CA LEU A 189 34.42 -13.90 -36.18
C LEU A 189 33.82 -15.28 -36.30
N SER A 190 32.75 -15.41 -37.07
CA SER A 190 31.93 -16.61 -37.15
C SER A 190 31.65 -16.95 -38.60
N GLU A 191 31.80 -18.23 -38.95
CA GLU A 191 31.42 -18.71 -40.29
C GLU A 191 29.93 -18.44 -40.59
N GLN A 192 29.08 -18.51 -39.55
CA GLN A 192 27.67 -18.19 -39.66
C GLN A 192 27.11 -17.67 -38.32
N MET A 193 26.49 -16.50 -38.36
CA MET A 193 25.71 -15.94 -37.25
C MET A 193 24.22 -15.95 -37.57
N ILE A 194 23.41 -16.13 -36.55
CA ILE A 194 21.95 -16.14 -36.63
C ILE A 194 21.41 -15.23 -35.55
N ILE A 195 20.70 -14.18 -35.93
CA ILE A 195 19.97 -13.31 -35.02
C ILE A 195 18.49 -13.72 -35.10
N GLU A 196 17.96 -14.19 -33.98
CA GLU A 196 16.53 -14.47 -33.77
C GLU A 196 15.97 -13.33 -32.90
N PRO A 197 15.31 -12.30 -33.51
CA PRO A 197 14.79 -11.15 -32.76
C PRO A 197 13.86 -11.59 -31.62
N GLU A 198 13.92 -10.89 -30.48
CA GLU A 198 13.14 -11.19 -29.25
C GLU A 198 13.40 -12.58 -28.62
N LYS A 199 14.50 -13.24 -29.02
CA LYS A 199 14.90 -14.57 -28.52
C LYS A 199 16.38 -14.65 -28.19
N GLN A 200 17.25 -14.81 -29.20
CA GLN A 200 18.66 -15.10 -28.97
C GLN A 200 19.56 -14.73 -30.17
N ILE A 201 20.86 -14.63 -29.91
CA ILE A 201 21.90 -14.57 -30.94
C ILE A 201 22.68 -15.87 -30.90
N THR A 202 22.90 -16.52 -32.04
CA THR A 202 23.73 -17.73 -32.17
C THR A 202 24.91 -17.46 -33.10
N LEU A 203 26.12 -17.74 -32.62
CA LEU A 203 27.35 -17.73 -33.41
C LEU A 203 27.79 -19.18 -33.63
N LYS A 204 28.26 -19.55 -34.82
CA LYS A 204 28.77 -20.90 -35.14
C LYS A 204 30.22 -20.85 -35.62
N ASN A 205 31.02 -21.84 -35.22
CA ASN A 205 32.45 -21.94 -35.55
C ASN A 205 33.18 -20.61 -35.36
N SER A 206 33.08 -20.07 -34.14
CA SER A 206 33.46 -18.70 -33.84
C SER A 206 34.83 -18.65 -33.17
N ASP A 207 35.68 -17.77 -33.69
CA ASP A 207 36.92 -17.35 -33.04
C ASP A 207 36.68 -16.01 -32.34
N PHE A 208 37.26 -15.85 -31.15
CA PHE A 208 37.24 -14.57 -30.43
C PHE A 208 38.56 -13.86 -30.67
N TYR A 209 38.44 -12.66 -31.21
CA TYR A 209 39.54 -11.75 -31.50
C TYR A 209 39.51 -10.59 -30.52
N ILE A 210 40.68 -10.21 -30.03
CA ILE A 210 40.92 -8.91 -29.42
C ILE A 210 41.77 -8.16 -30.44
N GLU A 211 41.26 -7.04 -30.94
CA GLU A 211 41.84 -6.34 -32.09
C GLU A 211 41.97 -7.30 -33.31
N ASP A 212 43.18 -7.54 -33.81
CA ASP A 212 43.46 -8.43 -34.95
C ASP A 212 43.99 -9.83 -34.54
N GLU A 213 44.16 -10.09 -33.24
CA GLU A 213 44.73 -11.34 -32.72
C GLU A 213 43.66 -12.27 -32.15
N SER A 214 43.62 -13.52 -32.65
CA SER A 214 42.80 -14.59 -32.05
C SER A 214 43.36 -14.97 -30.68
N LYS A 215 42.52 -14.92 -29.64
CA LYS A 215 42.95 -15.15 -28.25
C LYS A 215 42.54 -16.51 -27.69
N LEU A 216 41.68 -17.25 -28.39
CA LEU A 216 41.24 -18.56 -27.93
C LEU A 216 42.11 -19.68 -28.50
N PRO A 217 42.47 -20.69 -27.69
CA PRO A 217 43.21 -21.84 -28.17
C PRO A 217 42.37 -22.79 -29.03
N PHE A 218 41.06 -22.55 -29.17
CA PHE A 218 40.12 -23.34 -29.98
C PHE A 218 38.96 -22.47 -30.48
N ARG A 219 38.38 -22.84 -31.62
CA ARG A 219 37.10 -22.29 -32.11
C ARG A 219 35.95 -22.75 -31.25
N PHE A 220 35.08 -21.85 -30.82
CA PHE A 220 33.80 -22.24 -30.25
C PHE A 220 32.92 -22.85 -31.36
N PRO A 221 32.50 -24.11 -31.24
CA PRO A 221 31.61 -24.71 -32.24
C PRO A 221 30.29 -23.94 -32.33
N TRP A 222 29.80 -23.40 -31.20
CA TRP A 222 28.69 -22.45 -31.16
C TRP A 222 28.70 -21.63 -29.85
N PHE A 223 28.17 -20.40 -29.89
CA PHE A 223 27.95 -19.50 -28.75
C PHE A 223 26.55 -18.91 -28.83
N ARG A 224 25.83 -18.78 -27.70
CA ARG A 224 24.48 -18.20 -27.66
C ARG A 224 24.32 -17.14 -26.58
N ALA A 225 23.73 -16.01 -26.94
CA ALA A 225 23.40 -14.92 -26.02
C ALA A 225 21.88 -14.72 -25.94
N ASN A 226 21.36 -14.54 -24.72
CA ASN A 226 19.95 -14.31 -24.46
C ASN A 226 19.62 -12.83 -24.69
N ILE A 227 18.65 -12.56 -25.57
CA ILE A 227 18.18 -11.20 -25.87
C ILE A 227 16.64 -11.10 -25.74
N ARG A 228 16.04 -11.94 -24.89
CA ARG A 228 14.61 -11.93 -24.60
C ARG A 228 14.32 -11.14 -23.31
N GLN A 229 13.53 -10.07 -23.41
CA GLN A 229 13.25 -9.18 -22.28
C GLN A 229 12.52 -9.92 -21.15
N GLY A 230 13.05 -9.87 -19.93
CA GLY A 230 12.48 -10.54 -18.75
C GLY A 230 12.88 -12.02 -18.59
N SER A 231 13.74 -12.53 -19.48
CA SER A 231 14.31 -13.87 -19.41
C SER A 231 15.60 -13.87 -18.60
N LEU A 232 15.77 -14.86 -17.73
CA LEU A 232 17.00 -15.08 -16.94
C LEU A 232 17.71 -16.39 -17.32
N VAL A 233 17.33 -17.04 -18.43
CA VAL A 233 17.89 -18.32 -18.84
C VAL A 233 19.31 -18.14 -19.38
N PRO A 234 20.33 -18.80 -18.79
CA PRO A 234 21.69 -18.76 -19.32
C PRO A 234 21.82 -19.60 -20.59
N LEU A 235 22.08 -18.96 -21.73
CA LEU A 235 22.26 -19.65 -23.01
C LEU A 235 23.69 -20.16 -23.28
N PHE A 236 24.62 -19.77 -22.41
CA PHE A 236 25.99 -20.24 -22.38
C PHE A 236 26.30 -20.79 -20.98
N PRO A 237 27.17 -21.83 -20.84
CA PRO A 237 27.50 -22.37 -19.53
C PRO A 237 28.05 -21.30 -18.57
N GLN A 238 27.36 -21.14 -17.44
CA GLN A 238 27.83 -20.39 -16.27
C GLN A 238 28.53 -21.35 -15.33
N TRP A 239 29.58 -20.89 -14.65
CA TRP A 239 30.27 -21.63 -13.59
C TRP A 239 30.43 -20.71 -12.38
N GLY A 240 30.01 -21.15 -11.20
CA GLY A 240 30.05 -20.37 -9.96
C GLY A 240 30.54 -21.22 -8.79
N SER A 241 30.78 -20.59 -7.66
CA SER A 241 31.15 -21.25 -6.41
C SER A 241 30.76 -20.37 -5.22
N ASP A 242 30.01 -20.93 -4.28
CA ASP A 242 29.59 -20.27 -3.03
C ASP A 242 29.41 -21.30 -1.89
N ASP A 243 29.21 -20.82 -0.65
CA ASP A 243 29.05 -21.66 0.54
C ASP A 243 27.84 -22.62 0.48
N TYR A 244 26.79 -22.21 -0.24
CA TYR A 244 25.49 -22.87 -0.32
C TYR A 244 25.49 -24.02 -1.34
N TYR A 245 25.79 -23.73 -2.60
CA TYR A 245 25.79 -24.64 -3.73
C TYR A 245 27.15 -25.33 -3.93
N GLY A 246 28.24 -24.76 -3.40
CA GLY A 246 29.60 -25.14 -3.77
C GLY A 246 29.91 -24.82 -5.24
N TRP A 247 30.86 -25.53 -5.85
CA TRP A 247 31.10 -25.40 -7.29
C TRP A 247 29.83 -25.78 -8.06
N ASN A 248 29.35 -24.88 -8.89
CA ASN A 248 28.10 -25.04 -9.61
C ASN A 248 28.21 -24.60 -11.07
N THR A 249 27.33 -25.13 -11.92
CA THR A 249 27.24 -24.75 -13.33
C THR A 249 25.80 -24.78 -13.82
N SER A 250 25.40 -23.82 -14.67
CA SER A 250 24.08 -23.79 -15.29
C SER A 250 24.17 -23.47 -16.77
N TRP A 251 23.38 -24.16 -17.60
CA TRP A 251 23.36 -23.95 -19.04
C TRP A 251 22.01 -24.40 -19.62
N GLY A 252 21.36 -23.52 -20.39
CA GLY A 252 20.03 -23.73 -20.92
C GLY A 252 19.80 -23.36 -22.38
N PHE A 253 18.53 -23.39 -22.78
CA PHE A 253 18.04 -23.05 -24.12
C PHE A 253 16.70 -22.29 -24.05
N LEU A 254 16.42 -21.47 -25.07
CA LEU A 254 15.13 -20.82 -25.27
C LEU A 254 14.31 -21.54 -26.35
N TYR A 255 12.98 -21.50 -26.22
CA TYR A 255 12.00 -21.94 -27.21
C TYR A 255 10.95 -20.85 -27.49
N GLY A 256 10.22 -21.02 -28.60
CA GLY A 256 9.32 -20.02 -29.18
C GLY A 256 10.07 -18.89 -29.87
N ASP A 257 9.54 -18.42 -30.99
CA ASP A 257 10.07 -17.33 -31.82
C ASP A 257 9.21 -16.05 -31.67
N ARG A 258 9.62 -14.97 -32.34
CA ARG A 258 8.90 -13.68 -32.34
C ARG A 258 7.49 -13.84 -32.89
N GLY A 259 6.50 -13.30 -32.17
CA GLY A 259 5.08 -13.43 -32.50
C GLY A 259 4.44 -14.75 -32.09
N ASP A 260 5.21 -15.72 -31.59
CA ASP A 260 4.63 -16.95 -31.04
C ASP A 260 3.87 -16.63 -29.75
N LYS A 261 2.69 -17.24 -29.62
CA LYS A 261 1.89 -17.14 -28.40
C LYS A 261 2.57 -17.82 -27.21
N TYR A 262 3.45 -18.79 -27.45
CA TYR A 262 4.11 -19.57 -26.42
C TYR A 262 5.63 -19.46 -26.57
N VAL A 263 6.27 -18.82 -25.59
CA VAL A 263 7.72 -18.60 -25.57
C VAL A 263 8.27 -18.94 -24.18
N GLY A 264 9.51 -19.40 -24.07
CA GLY A 264 10.10 -19.69 -22.76
C GLY A 264 11.53 -20.19 -22.86
N GLY A 265 12.03 -20.77 -21.77
CA GLY A 265 13.37 -21.34 -21.72
C GLY A 265 13.65 -22.18 -20.49
N PHE A 266 14.65 -23.04 -20.57
CA PHE A 266 14.98 -24.03 -19.54
C PHE A 266 16.49 -24.13 -19.36
N ALA A 267 16.96 -24.06 -18.11
CA ALA A 267 18.36 -24.20 -17.71
C ALA A 267 18.50 -25.12 -16.49
N PRO A 268 19.02 -26.35 -16.66
CA PRO A 268 19.51 -27.14 -15.54
C PRO A 268 20.67 -26.45 -14.83
N LYS A 269 20.82 -26.71 -13.53
CA LYS A 269 21.95 -26.29 -12.71
C LYS A 269 22.49 -27.51 -11.94
N PHE A 270 23.79 -27.73 -12.02
CA PHE A 270 24.48 -28.72 -11.21
C PHE A 270 25.25 -28.00 -10.11
N ALA A 271 25.16 -28.50 -8.89
CA ALA A 271 25.87 -28.02 -7.72
C ALA A 271 26.59 -29.21 -7.07
N ASP A 272 27.87 -29.06 -6.76
CA ASP A 272 28.69 -30.17 -6.25
C ASP A 272 28.30 -30.55 -4.81
N ARG A 273 28.01 -29.57 -3.94
CA ARG A 273 27.52 -29.75 -2.57
C ARG A 273 26.03 -30.09 -2.50
N MET A 274 25.18 -29.43 -3.30
CA MET A 274 23.71 -29.61 -3.22
C MET A 274 23.15 -30.75 -4.08
N GLY A 275 23.60 -30.90 -5.33
CA GLY A 275 23.04 -31.88 -6.28
C GLY A 275 22.57 -31.29 -7.60
N PHE A 276 21.45 -31.77 -8.13
CA PHE A 276 20.92 -31.37 -9.44
C PHE A 276 19.63 -30.57 -9.30
N LEU A 277 19.61 -29.38 -9.91
CA LEU A 277 18.52 -28.42 -9.86
C LEU A 277 18.04 -28.05 -11.26
N VAL A 278 16.81 -27.56 -11.35
CA VAL A 278 16.39 -26.67 -12.43
C VAL A 278 16.75 -25.26 -11.97
N GLY A 279 17.85 -24.71 -12.47
CA GLY A 279 18.31 -23.38 -12.09
C GLY A 279 17.33 -22.29 -12.53
N ARG A 280 16.79 -22.41 -13.75
CA ARG A 280 15.75 -21.53 -14.29
C ARG A 280 14.85 -22.27 -15.27
N TRP A 281 13.54 -22.17 -15.13
CA TRP A 281 12.57 -22.56 -16.14
C TRP A 281 11.48 -21.50 -16.25
N GLU A 282 11.29 -20.95 -17.43
CA GLU A 282 10.36 -19.86 -17.69
C GLU A 282 9.43 -20.22 -18.86
N ASN A 283 8.13 -19.94 -18.72
CA ASN A 283 7.10 -20.20 -19.72
C ASN A 283 6.18 -19.00 -19.80
N TRP A 284 6.08 -18.37 -20.96
CA TRP A 284 5.26 -17.20 -21.19
C TRP A 284 4.23 -17.51 -22.25
N TYR A 285 3.00 -17.11 -21.98
CA TYR A 285 1.88 -17.24 -22.88
C TYR A 285 1.29 -15.86 -23.14
N LYS A 286 1.45 -15.36 -24.38
CA LYS A 286 0.95 -14.06 -24.83
C LYS A 286 -0.31 -14.27 -25.63
N THR A 287 -1.36 -13.54 -25.28
CA THR A 287 -2.63 -13.57 -26.00
C THR A 287 -3.18 -12.17 -26.18
N ASP A 288 -3.76 -11.90 -27.35
CA ASP A 288 -4.39 -10.60 -27.63
C ASP A 288 -5.63 -10.38 -26.74
N ASN A 289 -6.29 -11.48 -26.32
CA ASN A 289 -7.56 -11.43 -25.59
C ASN A 289 -7.40 -11.52 -24.07
N PHE A 290 -6.41 -12.25 -23.56
CA PHE A 290 -6.23 -12.53 -22.12
C PHE A 290 -4.95 -11.91 -21.56
N GLY A 291 -4.17 -11.14 -22.35
CA GLY A 291 -2.94 -10.53 -21.87
C GLY A 291 -1.77 -11.51 -21.81
N THR A 292 -0.81 -11.23 -20.92
CA THR A 292 0.44 -11.98 -20.78
C THR A 292 0.43 -12.80 -19.50
N MET A 293 0.63 -14.11 -19.63
CA MET A 293 0.87 -15.03 -18.51
C MET A 293 2.34 -15.44 -18.49
N LYS A 294 2.96 -15.48 -17.32
CA LYS A 294 4.37 -15.83 -17.12
C LYS A 294 4.50 -16.79 -15.94
N LEU A 295 5.15 -17.94 -16.14
CA LEU A 295 5.50 -18.89 -15.10
C LEU A 295 7.02 -19.02 -15.05
N ASP A 296 7.62 -18.64 -13.94
CA ASP A 296 9.06 -18.72 -13.66
C ASP A 296 9.31 -19.70 -12.51
N ILE A 297 10.27 -20.60 -12.66
CA ILE A 297 10.70 -21.57 -11.65
C ILE A 297 12.21 -21.41 -11.47
N ASP A 298 12.63 -21.13 -10.25
CA ASP A 298 14.02 -20.84 -9.88
C ASP A 298 14.54 -21.88 -8.87
N ASP A 299 15.77 -22.34 -9.11
CA ASP A 299 16.54 -23.28 -8.27
C ASP A 299 15.71 -24.43 -7.67
N TRP A 300 14.90 -25.10 -8.50
CA TRP A 300 14.15 -26.26 -8.05
C TRP A 300 15.07 -27.47 -7.90
N LEU A 301 15.38 -27.88 -6.67
CA LEU A 301 16.21 -29.04 -6.37
C LEU A 301 15.47 -30.34 -6.70
N VAL A 302 15.88 -30.98 -7.80
CA VAL A 302 15.27 -32.23 -8.29
C VAL A 302 15.93 -33.45 -7.64
N TYR A 303 17.24 -33.36 -7.35
CA TYR A 303 17.99 -34.41 -6.67
C TYR A 303 18.98 -33.78 -5.68
N SER A 304 18.82 -34.09 -4.40
CA SER A 304 19.75 -33.68 -3.34
C SER A 304 20.84 -34.73 -3.12
N LYS A 305 22.07 -34.26 -2.92
CA LYS A 305 23.21 -35.06 -2.43
C LYS A 305 23.30 -35.08 -0.90
N GLU A 306 22.51 -34.26 -0.22
CA GLU A 306 22.54 -34.16 1.23
C GLU A 306 22.13 -35.49 1.87
N GLY A 307 22.92 -35.93 2.84
CA GLY A 307 22.68 -37.19 3.55
C GLY A 307 21.63 -37.04 4.63
N SER A 308 21.28 -38.12 5.33
CA SER A 308 20.41 -38.02 6.50
C SER A 308 21.12 -37.33 7.66
N LEU A 309 20.42 -36.39 8.30
CA LEU A 309 20.90 -35.70 9.49
C LEU A 309 21.29 -36.69 10.62
N LYS A 310 22.39 -36.42 11.32
CA LYS A 310 22.83 -37.22 12.48
C LYS A 310 21.91 -36.95 13.68
N ASN A 311 21.65 -37.99 14.48
CA ASN A 311 20.94 -37.83 15.75
C ASN A 311 21.71 -36.91 16.70
N GLY A 312 21.06 -35.85 17.19
CA GLY A 312 21.66 -34.86 18.09
C GLY A 312 22.46 -33.75 17.40
N ALA A 313 22.23 -33.53 16.10
CA ALA A 313 22.80 -32.40 15.36
C ALA A 313 22.46 -31.06 16.03
N SER A 314 23.47 -30.19 16.09
CA SER A 314 23.33 -28.81 16.54
C SER A 314 22.39 -28.00 15.63
N VAL A 315 21.90 -26.86 16.11
CA VAL A 315 21.01 -25.98 15.33
C VAL A 315 21.67 -25.52 14.03
N GLY A 316 22.97 -25.22 14.05
CA GLY A 316 23.73 -24.89 12.84
C GLY A 316 23.82 -26.05 11.84
N GLU A 317 24.06 -27.28 12.31
CA GLU A 317 24.06 -28.48 11.45
C GLU A 317 22.67 -28.79 10.88
N GLN A 318 21.59 -28.47 11.60
CA GLN A 318 20.21 -28.59 11.10
C GLN A 318 19.95 -27.59 9.97
N ILE A 319 20.33 -26.33 10.16
CA ILE A 319 20.17 -25.26 9.16
C ILE A 319 20.91 -25.61 7.87
N GLU A 320 22.20 -25.97 7.96
CA GLU A 320 23.02 -26.32 6.78
C GLU A 320 22.42 -27.50 5.97
N HIS A 321 21.85 -28.49 6.66
CA HIS A 321 21.16 -29.59 5.99
C HIS A 321 19.83 -29.16 5.36
N GLU A 322 19.04 -28.32 6.02
CA GLU A 322 17.76 -27.81 5.48
C GLU A 322 17.98 -26.97 4.22
N GLU A 323 18.98 -26.11 4.23
CA GLU A 323 19.43 -25.35 3.07
C GLU A 323 19.72 -26.24 1.85
N ARG A 324 20.36 -27.40 2.07
CA ARG A 324 20.85 -28.31 1.01
C ARG A 324 19.91 -29.47 0.63
N SER A 325 18.90 -29.74 1.44
CA SER A 325 18.02 -30.91 1.26
C SER A 325 16.78 -30.64 0.39
N LYS A 326 16.24 -29.41 0.41
CA LYS A 326 15.07 -29.03 -0.40
C LYS A 326 15.03 -27.51 -0.63
N ARG A 327 14.87 -27.09 -1.89
CA ARG A 327 14.64 -25.70 -2.26
C ARG A 327 13.92 -25.57 -3.60
N TYR A 328 13.07 -24.56 -3.74
CA TYR A 328 12.52 -24.10 -5.02
C TYR A 328 11.79 -22.76 -4.85
N ARG A 329 11.63 -22.01 -5.94
CA ARG A 329 10.72 -20.87 -6.03
C ARG A 329 9.97 -20.91 -7.33
N VAL A 330 8.64 -20.89 -7.27
CA VAL A 330 7.73 -20.81 -8.41
C VAL A 330 7.03 -19.46 -8.35
N ASN A 331 7.01 -18.72 -9.45
CA ASN A 331 6.36 -17.45 -9.59
C ASN A 331 5.46 -17.45 -10.84
N TYR A 332 4.17 -17.16 -10.68
CA TYR A 332 3.23 -17.01 -11.78
C TYR A 332 2.63 -15.62 -11.78
N ILE A 333 2.73 -14.93 -12.93
CA ILE A 333 2.21 -13.59 -13.14
C ILE A 333 1.23 -13.63 -14.31
N HIS A 334 0.10 -12.94 -14.19
CA HIS A 334 -0.86 -12.69 -15.25
C HIS A 334 -1.17 -11.20 -15.29
N ASP A 335 -0.78 -10.53 -16.38
CA ASP A 335 -0.99 -9.10 -16.61
C ASP A 335 -1.86 -8.90 -17.86
N TYR A 336 -2.99 -8.23 -17.69
CA TYR A 336 -3.92 -7.86 -18.75
C TYR A 336 -4.30 -6.38 -18.64
N HIS A 337 -4.19 -5.68 -19.78
CA HIS A 337 -4.68 -4.33 -19.97
C HIS A 337 -5.37 -4.26 -21.33
N GLY A 338 -6.67 -3.98 -21.34
CA GLY A 338 -7.43 -3.92 -22.59
C GLY A 338 -8.82 -3.33 -22.41
N ASP A 339 -9.68 -3.52 -23.41
CA ASP A 339 -11.01 -2.91 -23.49
C ASP A 339 -11.95 -3.30 -22.33
N LYS A 340 -11.66 -4.41 -21.65
CA LYS A 340 -12.44 -4.89 -20.50
C LYS A 340 -11.90 -4.36 -19.17
N GLY A 341 -10.80 -3.62 -19.16
CA GLY A 341 -10.19 -3.05 -17.95
C GLY A 341 -8.80 -3.62 -17.68
N THR A 342 -8.46 -3.77 -16.39
CA THR A 342 -7.12 -4.20 -15.94
C THR A 342 -7.19 -5.41 -15.02
N LEU A 343 -6.23 -6.33 -15.17
CA LEU A 343 -6.00 -7.44 -14.26
C LEU A 343 -4.49 -7.61 -14.07
N TYR A 344 -4.05 -7.55 -12.83
CA TYR A 344 -2.74 -7.98 -12.37
C TYR A 344 -2.95 -9.10 -11.35
N PHE A 345 -2.37 -10.27 -11.59
CA PHE A 345 -2.34 -11.37 -10.65
C PHE A 345 -0.92 -11.91 -10.54
N ASN A 346 -0.43 -12.08 -9.32
CA ASN A 346 0.91 -12.54 -9.02
C ASN A 346 0.83 -13.58 -7.90
N THR A 347 1.41 -14.76 -8.10
CA THR A 347 1.54 -15.76 -7.05
C THR A 347 2.95 -16.33 -7.00
N ILE A 348 3.49 -16.40 -5.79
CA ILE A 348 4.82 -16.94 -5.52
C ILE A 348 4.66 -18.09 -4.54
N ASN A 349 5.13 -19.28 -4.87
CA ASN A 349 5.26 -20.41 -3.94
C ASN A 349 6.74 -20.77 -3.80
N ALA A 350 7.29 -20.68 -2.60
CA ALA A 350 8.72 -20.88 -2.38
C ALA A 350 8.97 -21.64 -1.07
N THR A 351 10.08 -22.37 -1.00
CA THR A 351 10.62 -22.82 0.29
C THR A 351 11.13 -21.63 1.11
N TYR A 352 11.17 -21.71 2.44
CA TYR A 352 11.58 -20.56 3.27
C TYR A 352 13.01 -20.10 2.96
N ASN A 353 13.94 -21.03 2.69
CA ASN A 353 15.31 -20.73 2.21
C ASN A 353 15.39 -20.10 0.80
N MET A 354 14.26 -19.97 0.11
CA MET A 354 14.14 -19.26 -1.17
C MET A 354 13.42 -17.90 -1.02
N ILE A 355 13.12 -17.51 0.24
CA ILE A 355 12.58 -16.22 0.63
C ILE A 355 13.67 -15.52 1.45
N PRO A 356 14.50 -14.66 0.84
CA PRO A 356 15.72 -14.15 1.45
C PRO A 356 15.53 -13.56 2.84
N ARG A 357 14.50 -12.73 3.02
CA ARG A 357 14.21 -12.11 4.31
C ARG A 357 13.88 -13.12 5.40
N LEU A 358 13.15 -14.18 5.05
CA LEU A 358 12.73 -15.18 6.01
C LEU A 358 13.89 -16.12 6.39
N ASP A 359 14.70 -16.50 5.42
CA ASP A 359 15.91 -17.29 5.63
C ASP A 359 16.83 -16.63 6.68
N ASP A 360 17.13 -15.35 6.45
CA ASP A 360 17.96 -14.53 7.34
C ASP A 360 17.38 -14.42 8.76
N ILE A 361 16.10 -14.06 8.89
CA ILE A 361 15.42 -13.89 10.20
C ILE A 361 15.46 -15.20 11.00
N VAL A 362 15.23 -16.33 10.33
CA VAL A 362 15.24 -17.64 10.98
C VAL A 362 16.64 -17.99 11.46
N ILE A 363 17.68 -17.72 10.66
CA ILE A 363 19.07 -17.96 11.04
C ILE A 363 19.49 -17.06 12.20
N ASP A 364 19.21 -15.75 12.14
CA ASP A 364 19.56 -14.79 13.19
C ASP A 364 18.88 -15.12 14.53
N TYR A 365 17.57 -15.32 14.54
CA TYR A 365 16.82 -15.63 15.76
C TYR A 365 17.15 -17.01 16.33
N ALA A 366 17.52 -17.97 15.50
CA ALA A 366 18.04 -19.26 15.95
C ALA A 366 19.40 -19.11 16.64
N ASN A 367 20.29 -18.29 16.08
CA ASN A 367 21.59 -18.01 16.68
C ASN A 367 21.49 -17.21 17.99
N LYS A 368 20.50 -16.31 18.10
CA LYS A 368 20.18 -15.57 19.34
C LYS A 368 19.46 -16.43 20.39
N GLY A 369 19.09 -17.68 20.08
CA GLY A 369 18.35 -18.56 20.99
C GLY A 369 16.93 -18.06 21.31
N LYS A 370 16.32 -17.31 20.38
CA LYS A 370 14.99 -16.69 20.55
C LYS A 370 13.86 -17.71 20.38
N PHE A 371 14.06 -18.73 19.54
CA PHE A 371 13.10 -19.82 19.38
C PHE A 371 13.05 -20.72 20.62
N GLY A 372 11.83 -21.09 21.02
CA GLY A 372 11.57 -22.00 22.12
C GLY A 372 11.58 -23.47 21.70
N THR A 373 11.26 -24.34 22.66
CA THR A 373 11.18 -25.80 22.45
C THR A 373 9.75 -26.31 22.28
N THR A 374 8.78 -25.41 22.43
CA THR A 374 7.34 -25.69 22.31
C THR A 374 6.67 -24.70 21.37
N GLU A 375 5.62 -25.14 20.69
CA GLU A 375 4.87 -24.30 19.75
C GLU A 375 4.39 -22.97 20.36
N ALA A 376 4.01 -22.97 21.65
CA ALA A 376 3.56 -21.78 22.37
C ALA A 376 4.67 -20.73 22.54
N GLU A 377 5.91 -21.18 22.74
CA GLU A 377 7.09 -20.30 22.84
C GLU A 377 7.54 -19.79 21.46
N GLY A 378 7.17 -20.50 20.39
CA GLY A 378 7.60 -20.27 19.02
C GLY A 378 8.79 -21.16 18.66
N GLU A 379 8.53 -22.35 18.13
CA GLU A 379 9.56 -23.27 17.64
C GLU A 379 10.25 -22.74 16.39
N ARG A 380 11.52 -23.10 16.18
CA ARG A 380 12.25 -22.72 14.96
C ARG A 380 11.54 -23.33 13.74
N PRO A 381 11.21 -22.54 12.71
CA PRO A 381 10.61 -23.08 11.50
C PRO A 381 11.66 -23.85 10.70
N ASN A 382 11.25 -24.95 10.07
CA ASN A 382 12.12 -25.72 9.18
C ASN A 382 12.23 -25.00 7.83
N LEU A 383 13.45 -24.70 7.36
CA LEU A 383 13.69 -23.93 6.13
C LEU A 383 13.21 -24.64 4.85
N THR A 384 12.97 -25.96 4.92
CA THR A 384 12.43 -26.78 3.81
C THR A 384 10.90 -26.69 3.67
N ASN A 385 10.22 -26.06 4.63
CA ASN A 385 8.80 -25.74 4.54
C ASN A 385 8.56 -24.67 3.47
N THR A 386 7.31 -24.52 3.07
CA THR A 386 6.92 -23.72 1.91
C THR A 386 5.88 -22.68 2.31
N MET A 387 5.97 -21.51 1.71
CA MET A 387 4.96 -20.44 1.82
C MET A 387 4.59 -19.94 0.43
N SER A 388 3.30 -19.64 0.28
CA SER A 388 2.69 -19.07 -0.90
C SER A 388 2.24 -17.64 -0.63
N PHE A 389 2.48 -16.77 -1.58
CA PHE A 389 2.01 -15.39 -1.61
C PHE A 389 1.09 -15.19 -2.81
N PHE A 390 0.02 -14.43 -2.61
CA PHE A 390 -0.96 -14.11 -3.64
C PHE A 390 -1.23 -12.60 -3.62
N SER A 391 -0.96 -11.93 -4.74
CA SER A 391 -1.29 -10.53 -4.98
C SER A 391 -2.24 -10.44 -6.17
N MET A 392 -3.29 -9.64 -6.08
CA MET A 392 -4.19 -9.38 -7.21
C MET A 392 -4.70 -7.96 -7.16
N ASP A 393 -4.80 -7.32 -8.32
CA ASP A 393 -5.52 -6.07 -8.53
C ASP A 393 -6.28 -6.15 -9.86
N ALA A 394 -7.60 -6.09 -9.80
CA ALA A 394 -8.45 -6.19 -10.97
C ALA A 394 -9.63 -5.21 -10.90
N ASP A 395 -9.86 -4.52 -12.01
CA ASP A 395 -11.08 -3.77 -12.30
C ASP A 395 -11.50 -4.15 -13.73
N LEU A 396 -12.35 -5.18 -13.83
CA LEU A 396 -12.84 -5.73 -15.08
C LEU A 396 -14.33 -5.45 -15.26
N LYS A 397 -14.70 -4.96 -16.44
CA LYS A 397 -16.06 -4.54 -16.80
C LYS A 397 -16.46 -5.13 -18.16
N ASN A 398 -17.76 -5.12 -18.43
CA ASN A 398 -18.33 -5.62 -19.68
C ASN A 398 -17.96 -7.08 -19.99
N LEU A 399 -17.88 -7.93 -18.96
CA LEU A 399 -17.60 -9.36 -19.08
C LEU A 399 -18.88 -10.13 -19.48
N GLY A 400 -18.71 -11.36 -19.98
CA GLY A 400 -19.82 -12.19 -20.49
C GLY A 400 -20.22 -11.87 -21.93
N GLU A 401 -21.11 -12.70 -22.51
CA GLU A 401 -21.60 -12.50 -23.89
C GLU A 401 -22.38 -11.18 -24.05
N ASP A 402 -23.14 -10.81 -23.03
CA ASP A 402 -23.99 -9.61 -23.01
C ASP A 402 -23.27 -8.35 -22.49
N GLY A 403 -22.03 -8.48 -22.01
CA GLY A 403 -21.28 -7.37 -21.42
C GLY A 403 -21.87 -6.81 -20.13
N ASP A 404 -22.58 -7.64 -19.37
CA ASP A 404 -23.34 -7.26 -18.18
C ASP A 404 -22.68 -7.67 -16.86
N ILE A 405 -21.45 -8.22 -16.91
CA ILE A 405 -20.71 -8.67 -15.72
C ILE A 405 -19.53 -7.74 -15.41
N SER A 406 -19.34 -7.42 -14.13
CA SER A 406 -18.16 -6.71 -13.61
C SER A 406 -17.53 -7.46 -12.45
N LEU A 407 -16.19 -7.50 -12.42
CA LEU A 407 -15.38 -8.07 -11.35
C LEU A 407 -14.41 -6.99 -10.85
N LYS A 408 -14.46 -6.70 -9.56
CA LYS A 408 -13.47 -5.88 -8.87
C LYS A 408 -12.80 -6.73 -7.81
N SER A 409 -11.47 -6.81 -7.81
CA SER A 409 -10.73 -7.65 -6.88
C SER A 409 -9.43 -6.98 -6.44
N ARG A 410 -9.14 -7.01 -5.14
CA ARG A 410 -7.85 -6.63 -4.58
C ARG A 410 -7.45 -7.63 -3.50
N LEU A 411 -6.33 -8.32 -3.69
CA LEU A 411 -5.88 -9.41 -2.84
C LEU A 411 -4.42 -9.21 -2.43
N LYS A 412 -4.11 -9.49 -1.16
CA LYS A 412 -2.76 -9.67 -0.63
C LYS A 412 -2.82 -10.72 0.48
N LEU A 413 -2.53 -11.97 0.14
CA LEU A 413 -2.70 -13.13 1.03
C LEU A 413 -1.44 -14.00 1.08
N THR A 414 -1.26 -14.68 2.21
CA THR A 414 -0.28 -15.76 2.39
C THR A 414 -0.97 -16.99 3.01
N ASP A 415 -0.53 -18.18 2.61
CA ASP A 415 -1.01 -19.46 3.17
C ASP A 415 -0.40 -19.78 4.55
N ASP A 416 0.74 -19.16 4.89
CA ASP A 416 1.42 -19.32 6.17
C ASP A 416 1.58 -17.98 6.91
N LYS A 417 0.45 -17.53 7.47
CA LYS A 417 0.37 -16.31 8.28
C LYS A 417 1.28 -16.37 9.51
N LYS A 418 1.47 -17.56 10.09
CA LYS A 418 2.28 -17.73 11.31
C LYS A 418 3.72 -17.35 10.99
N THR A 419 4.31 -17.97 9.98
CA THR A 419 5.69 -17.66 9.58
C THR A 419 5.84 -16.25 9.02
N TYR A 420 4.84 -15.74 8.28
CA TYR A 420 4.81 -14.32 7.88
C TYR A 420 4.90 -13.36 9.07
N ALA A 421 4.34 -13.73 10.23
CA ALA A 421 4.41 -12.94 11.46
C ALA A 421 5.83 -12.77 12.03
N LEU A 422 6.80 -13.63 11.66
CA LEU A 422 8.21 -13.41 11.99
C LEU A 422 8.78 -12.20 11.24
N MET A 423 8.46 -12.08 9.94
CA MET A 423 8.88 -10.92 9.15
C MET A 423 8.23 -9.63 9.66
N VAL A 424 6.94 -9.68 10.00
CA VAL A 424 6.25 -8.53 10.59
C VAL A 424 6.82 -8.17 11.97
N TYR A 425 7.10 -9.18 12.81
CA TYR A 425 7.74 -8.95 14.10
C TYR A 425 9.06 -8.20 13.95
N ASP A 426 9.93 -8.64 13.04
CA ASP A 426 11.21 -7.98 12.75
C ASP A 426 11.02 -6.52 12.32
N GLU A 427 9.98 -6.24 11.52
CA GLU A 427 9.58 -4.88 11.13
C GLU A 427 9.09 -4.00 12.29
N VAL A 428 8.34 -4.60 13.23
CA VAL A 428 7.80 -3.90 14.41
C VAL A 428 8.89 -3.67 15.46
N ASP A 429 9.82 -4.62 15.63
CA ASP A 429 10.95 -4.51 16.56
C ASP A 429 11.85 -3.32 16.20
N ASP A 430 12.01 -3.04 14.90
CA ASP A 430 12.86 -1.97 14.36
C ASP A 430 12.11 -0.65 14.09
N ILE A 431 10.85 -0.51 14.53
CA ILE A 431 10.03 0.66 14.18
C ILE A 431 10.46 1.91 14.96
N SER A 432 11.02 2.91 14.26
CA SER A 432 11.33 4.21 14.89
C SER A 432 10.07 4.99 15.27
N TYR A 433 10.13 5.78 16.34
CA TYR A 433 9.02 6.62 16.80
C TYR A 433 8.42 7.50 15.68
N GLY A 434 7.09 7.46 15.52
CA GLY A 434 6.36 8.20 14.48
C GLY A 434 6.49 7.63 13.06
N SER A 435 7.14 6.48 12.89
CA SER A 435 7.10 5.70 11.65
C SER A 435 5.81 4.88 11.59
N THR A 436 5.32 4.65 10.37
CA THR A 436 4.13 3.81 10.11
C THR A 436 4.54 2.63 9.26
N ILE A 437 4.27 1.42 9.75
CA ILE A 437 4.30 0.17 9.00
C ILE A 437 2.85 -0.29 8.81
N ASP A 438 2.55 -0.99 7.73
CA ASP A 438 1.19 -1.48 7.47
C ASP A 438 1.28 -2.86 6.82
N ASN A 439 1.06 -3.90 7.63
CA ASN A 439 1.17 -5.30 7.25
C ASN A 439 -0.19 -5.99 7.18
N LYS A 440 -1.14 -5.37 6.47
CA LYS A 440 -2.46 -5.97 6.20
C LYS A 440 -2.40 -7.10 5.17
N LEU A 441 -2.97 -8.24 5.56
CA LEU A 441 -3.38 -9.29 4.66
C LEU A 441 -4.87 -9.13 4.38
N PHE A 442 -5.27 -9.07 3.11
CA PHE A 442 -6.66 -8.83 2.76
C PHE A 442 -7.09 -9.51 1.46
N SER A 443 -8.39 -9.75 1.34
CA SER A 443 -9.05 -10.17 0.12
C SER A 443 -10.31 -9.36 -0.04
N GLN A 444 -10.43 -8.57 -1.09
CA GLN A 444 -11.64 -7.84 -1.43
C GLN A 444 -12.07 -8.30 -2.80
N VAL A 445 -13.20 -8.98 -2.91
CA VAL A 445 -13.73 -9.49 -4.17
C VAL A 445 -15.18 -9.06 -4.29
N GLU A 446 -15.52 -8.43 -5.39
CA GLU A 446 -16.88 -8.00 -5.73
C GLU A 446 -17.21 -8.45 -7.15
N LEU A 447 -18.33 -9.15 -7.29
CA LEU A 447 -18.85 -9.61 -8.57
C LEU A 447 -20.27 -9.13 -8.73
N THR A 448 -20.60 -8.56 -9.89
CA THR A 448 -21.96 -8.12 -10.22
C THR A 448 -22.31 -8.53 -11.63
N LYS A 449 -23.53 -9.02 -11.83
CA LYS A 449 -24.18 -9.18 -13.13
C LYS A 449 -25.45 -8.32 -13.14
N ASP A 450 -25.52 -7.37 -14.06
CA ASP A 450 -26.57 -6.37 -14.11
C ASP A 450 -27.07 -6.14 -15.54
N ASN A 451 -28.24 -6.69 -15.87
CA ASN A 451 -28.87 -6.55 -17.19
C ASN A 451 -30.24 -5.88 -17.08
N ASN A 452 -31.00 -5.84 -18.18
CA ASN A 452 -32.31 -5.17 -18.21
C ASN A 452 -33.35 -5.86 -17.30
N ASP A 453 -33.24 -7.17 -17.09
CA ASP A 453 -34.25 -7.98 -16.42
C ASP A 453 -33.95 -8.14 -14.92
N TYR A 454 -32.68 -8.30 -14.55
CA TYR A 454 -32.27 -8.51 -13.17
C TYR A 454 -30.86 -7.99 -12.85
N LYS A 455 -30.62 -7.84 -11.54
CA LYS A 455 -29.31 -7.59 -10.95
C LYS A 455 -29.01 -8.69 -9.93
N ILE A 456 -27.83 -9.29 -10.01
CA ILE A 456 -27.30 -10.20 -8.99
C ILE A 456 -25.87 -9.77 -8.67
N GLY A 457 -25.54 -9.70 -7.39
CA GLY A 457 -24.23 -9.27 -6.94
C GLY A 457 -23.81 -9.94 -5.66
N GLY A 458 -22.52 -9.94 -5.40
CA GLY A 458 -21.99 -10.37 -4.12
C GLY A 458 -20.58 -9.89 -3.91
N TYR A 459 -20.20 -9.77 -2.65
CA TYR A 459 -18.85 -9.42 -2.25
C TYR A 459 -18.37 -10.31 -1.10
N TYR A 460 -17.05 -10.47 -1.02
CA TYR A 460 -16.34 -11.10 0.08
C TYR A 460 -15.12 -10.26 0.45
N ASN A 461 -15.07 -9.81 1.70
CA ASN A 461 -14.00 -9.02 2.26
C ASN A 461 -13.38 -9.77 3.45
N TYR A 462 -12.13 -10.18 3.30
CA TYR A 462 -11.30 -10.69 4.38
C TYR A 462 -10.24 -9.65 4.74
N LEU A 463 -10.03 -9.43 6.04
CA LEU A 463 -8.94 -8.61 6.56
C LEU A 463 -8.29 -9.33 7.74
N TYR A 464 -6.97 -9.35 7.75
CA TYR A 464 -6.16 -9.71 8.91
C TYR A 464 -4.96 -8.79 8.97
N ASP A 465 -4.99 -7.88 9.93
CA ASP A 465 -3.93 -6.95 10.23
C ASP A 465 -2.88 -7.65 11.11
N MET A 466 -1.64 -7.69 10.63
CA MET A 466 -0.55 -8.36 11.33
C MET A 466 0.12 -7.44 12.35
N ASP A 467 -0.06 -6.11 12.26
CA ASP A 467 0.51 -5.10 13.15
C ASP A 467 -0.56 -4.09 13.63
N PRO A 468 -1.68 -4.58 14.20
CA PRO A 468 -2.85 -3.76 14.44
C PRO A 468 -2.57 -2.67 15.48
N GLY A 469 -2.84 -1.42 15.10
CA GLY A 469 -2.63 -0.25 15.94
C GLY A 469 -1.34 0.51 15.64
N SER A 470 -0.53 0.02 14.71
CA SER A 470 0.70 0.68 14.24
C SER A 470 0.41 1.96 13.43
N THR A 471 -0.79 2.09 12.84
CA THR A 471 -1.17 3.28 12.07
C THR A 471 -2.50 3.91 12.49
N LEU A 472 -2.66 5.22 12.23
CA LEU A 472 -3.93 5.95 12.42
C LEU A 472 -5.07 5.48 11.50
N ASN A 473 -4.75 4.64 10.51
CA ASN A 473 -5.68 4.07 9.54
C ASN A 473 -6.14 2.67 9.96
N ASP A 474 -5.62 2.11 11.05
CA ASP A 474 -6.03 0.80 11.55
C ASP A 474 -7.35 0.95 12.30
N THR A 475 -8.45 0.72 11.58
CA THR A 475 -9.81 0.78 12.13
C THR A 475 -10.32 -0.59 12.57
N GLN A 476 -9.70 -1.67 12.13
CA GLN A 476 -10.02 -3.06 12.44
C GLN A 476 -8.75 -3.90 12.32
N SER A 477 -8.60 -4.93 13.17
CA SER A 477 -7.52 -5.91 13.03
C SER A 477 -7.96 -7.16 12.28
N ARG A 478 -9.26 -7.48 12.31
CA ARG A 478 -9.82 -8.65 11.65
C ARG A 478 -11.18 -8.32 11.08
N ALA A 479 -11.46 -8.78 9.87
CA ALA A 479 -12.79 -8.76 9.30
C ALA A 479 -13.01 -9.98 8.40
N GLU A 480 -14.24 -10.49 8.38
CA GLU A 480 -14.71 -11.47 7.41
C GLU A 480 -16.15 -11.14 7.08
N ASP A 481 -16.29 -10.23 6.11
CA ASP A 481 -17.55 -9.66 5.69
C ASP A 481 -17.95 -10.26 4.35
N PHE A 482 -19.23 -10.53 4.18
CA PHE A 482 -19.75 -10.96 2.90
C PHE A 482 -21.17 -10.48 2.72
N GLY A 483 -21.53 -10.26 1.46
CA GLY A 483 -22.88 -9.88 1.11
C GLY A 483 -23.29 -10.45 -0.22
N PHE A 484 -24.60 -10.61 -0.39
CA PHE A 484 -25.18 -11.01 -1.66
C PHE A 484 -26.49 -10.27 -1.90
N GLU A 485 -26.75 -9.92 -3.16
CA GLU A 485 -27.97 -9.24 -3.58
C GLU A 485 -28.55 -9.91 -4.83
N PHE A 486 -29.87 -9.90 -4.91
CA PHE A 486 -30.64 -10.25 -6.09
C PHE A 486 -31.83 -9.30 -6.22
N LEU A 487 -32.10 -8.83 -7.42
CA LEU A 487 -33.24 -7.99 -7.75
C LEU A 487 -33.73 -8.31 -9.16
N ASP A 488 -34.97 -8.79 -9.26
CA ASP A 488 -35.74 -8.79 -10.50
C ASP A 488 -36.30 -7.37 -10.74
N LYS A 489 -35.91 -6.76 -11.86
CA LYS A 489 -36.20 -5.34 -12.15
C LYS A 489 -37.64 -5.12 -12.59
N ASP A 490 -38.32 -6.13 -13.09
CA ASP A 490 -39.71 -6.03 -13.54
C ASP A 490 -40.66 -6.14 -12.36
N THR A 491 -40.58 -7.22 -11.60
CA THR A 491 -41.47 -7.53 -10.48
C THR A 491 -41.06 -6.85 -9.17
N LYS A 492 -39.83 -6.33 -9.10
CA LYS A 492 -39.20 -5.79 -7.86
C LYS A 492 -39.07 -6.83 -6.74
N ILE A 493 -39.11 -8.13 -7.09
CA ILE A 493 -38.76 -9.21 -6.18
C ILE A 493 -37.25 -9.18 -5.98
N GLY A 494 -36.79 -9.27 -4.74
CA GLY A 494 -35.35 -9.26 -4.47
C GLY A 494 -35.02 -9.56 -3.03
N PHE A 495 -33.74 -9.79 -2.76
CA PHE A 495 -33.22 -9.83 -1.41
C PHE A 495 -31.82 -9.24 -1.38
N SER A 496 -31.40 -8.79 -0.20
CA SER A 496 -30.03 -8.39 0.09
C SER A 496 -29.63 -8.95 1.44
N TYR A 497 -28.41 -9.44 1.56
CA TYR A 497 -27.81 -9.86 2.81
C TYR A 497 -26.44 -9.21 2.97
N ASP A 498 -26.16 -8.67 4.14
CA ASP A 498 -24.88 -8.08 4.55
C ASP A 498 -24.52 -8.68 5.90
N GLU A 499 -23.42 -9.42 5.96
CA GLU A 499 -22.81 -9.88 7.20
C GLU A 499 -21.45 -9.21 7.35
N LYS A 500 -21.23 -8.57 8.49
CA LYS A 500 -19.96 -7.96 8.88
C LYS A 500 -19.52 -8.55 10.20
N ASN A 501 -18.26 -8.91 10.30
CA ASN A 501 -17.71 -9.56 11.47
C ASN A 501 -16.35 -8.95 11.81
N GLY A 502 -15.95 -9.01 13.08
CA GLY A 502 -14.59 -8.65 13.48
C GLY A 502 -14.52 -7.73 14.69
N ASP A 503 -13.37 -7.09 14.87
CA ASP A 503 -13.18 -6.09 15.91
C ASP A 503 -13.25 -4.66 15.35
N ARG A 504 -13.22 -3.68 16.26
CA ARG A 504 -13.25 -2.26 15.91
C ARG A 504 -12.25 -1.51 16.77
N PHE A 505 -11.45 -0.64 16.14
CA PHE A 505 -10.45 0.20 16.78
C PHE A 505 -10.88 1.67 16.79
N ARG A 506 -10.47 2.40 17.83
CA ARG A 506 -10.58 3.86 17.93
C ARG A 506 -9.20 4.49 18.04
N ARG A 507 -9.08 5.73 17.59
CA ARG A 507 -7.84 6.53 17.74
C ARG A 507 -7.62 6.88 19.21
N LEU A 508 -6.34 6.94 19.62
CA LEU A 508 -5.97 7.49 20.92
C LEU A 508 -6.08 9.01 20.91
N GLY A 509 -6.66 9.57 21.97
CA GLY A 509 -6.64 11.01 22.19
C GLY A 509 -5.22 11.50 22.51
N LEU A 510 -4.91 12.77 22.22
CA LEU A 510 -3.60 13.35 22.58
C LEU A 510 -3.31 13.25 24.09
N TRP A 511 -4.35 13.27 24.93
CA TRP A 511 -4.25 13.10 26.38
C TRP A 511 -4.04 11.63 26.83
N GLU A 512 -4.12 10.67 25.91
CA GLU A 512 -3.88 9.23 26.13
C GLU A 512 -2.53 8.78 25.52
N ARG A 513 -1.81 9.65 24.79
CA ARG A 513 -0.50 9.35 24.17
C ARG A 513 0.64 9.61 25.16
N ASP A 514 1.60 8.71 25.23
CA ASP A 514 2.84 8.86 26.02
C ASP A 514 3.98 8.06 25.33
N PRO A 515 5.10 8.69 24.94
CA PRO A 515 6.21 8.01 24.26
C PRO A 515 7.09 7.15 25.18
N ASN A 516 7.05 7.37 26.51
CA ASN A 516 7.96 6.76 27.49
C ASN A 516 7.35 5.59 28.26
N LEU A 517 6.13 5.20 27.89
CA LEU A 517 5.57 3.96 28.38
C LEU A 517 6.14 2.83 27.54
N ASP A 518 7.24 2.24 28.04
CA ASP A 518 7.84 0.96 27.59
C ASP A 518 6.85 -0.23 27.56
N ASN A 519 5.53 -0.02 27.71
CA ASN A 519 4.49 -1.03 27.81
C ASN A 519 3.08 -0.50 27.43
N LEU A 520 2.92 0.47 26.52
CA LEU A 520 1.56 0.94 26.16
C LEU A 520 0.70 -0.19 25.58
N LEU A 521 1.27 -0.94 24.64
CA LEU A 521 0.76 -2.21 24.14
C LEU A 521 1.93 -3.11 23.76
N ARG A 522 1.87 -4.37 24.19
CA ARG A 522 2.77 -5.42 23.71
C ARG A 522 2.20 -5.96 22.40
N TYR A 523 2.89 -5.73 21.29
CA TYR A 523 2.66 -6.53 20.09
C TYR A 523 3.08 -7.96 20.43
N LYS A 524 2.08 -8.84 20.54
CA LYS A 524 2.33 -10.27 20.67
C LYS A 524 2.24 -10.85 19.28
N SER A 525 3.39 -11.15 18.68
CA SER A 525 3.41 -11.87 17.41
C SER A 525 2.61 -13.16 17.53
N MET A 526 1.88 -13.51 16.47
CA MET A 526 1.19 -14.80 16.41
C MET A 526 2.14 -15.99 16.30
N TYR A 527 3.45 -15.76 16.14
CA TYR A 527 4.44 -16.82 16.05
C TYR A 527 4.66 -17.57 17.39
N GLY A 528 4.71 -16.85 18.51
CA GLY A 528 4.94 -17.43 19.83
C GLY A 528 5.25 -16.39 20.91
N THR A 529 5.23 -16.80 22.18
CA THR A 529 5.40 -15.89 23.33
C THR A 529 6.80 -15.29 23.45
N ASN A 530 7.81 -15.82 22.76
CA ASN A 530 9.16 -15.25 22.73
C ASN A 530 9.28 -14.07 21.74
N PHE A 531 8.25 -13.83 20.92
CA PHE A 531 8.23 -12.79 19.88
C PHE A 531 7.26 -11.68 20.30
N ILE A 532 7.68 -10.89 21.29
CA ILE A 532 6.93 -9.75 21.83
C ILE A 532 7.75 -8.48 21.57
N ALA A 533 7.16 -7.53 20.84
CA ALA A 533 7.73 -6.21 20.62
C ALA A 533 6.90 -5.16 21.35
N ASP A 534 7.55 -4.20 21.97
CA ASP A 534 6.89 -3.06 22.60
C ASP A 534 6.85 -1.93 21.58
N TYR A 535 5.68 -1.36 21.31
CA TYR A 535 5.53 -0.22 20.39
C TYR A 535 4.48 0.77 20.90
N SER A 536 4.55 2.02 20.45
CA SER A 536 3.58 3.07 20.79
C SER A 536 2.41 3.05 19.80
N PRO A 537 1.20 2.62 20.19
CA PRO A 537 0.08 2.52 19.27
C PRO A 537 -0.50 3.88 18.89
N SER A 538 -1.03 3.96 17.68
CA SER A 538 -1.82 5.07 17.18
C SER A 538 -3.33 4.86 17.40
N THR A 539 -3.77 3.59 17.45
CA THR A 539 -5.17 3.21 17.69
C THR A 539 -5.24 2.07 18.71
N ILE A 540 -6.37 1.95 19.41
CA ILE A 540 -6.64 0.89 20.38
C ILE A 540 -7.98 0.24 20.10
N ARG A 541 -8.18 -1.00 20.55
CA ARG A 541 -9.43 -1.73 20.34
C ARG A 541 -10.57 -1.10 21.16
N GLU A 542 -11.66 -0.74 20.49
CA GLU A 542 -12.91 -0.25 21.10
C GLU A 542 -13.83 -1.44 21.43
N TYR A 543 -14.06 -2.32 20.44
CA TYR A 543 -14.85 -3.53 20.58
C TYR A 543 -14.03 -4.75 20.15
N SER A 544 -13.98 -5.78 20.99
CA SER A 544 -13.38 -7.09 20.68
C SER A 544 -14.20 -7.93 19.71
N LYS A 545 -15.49 -7.62 19.60
CA LYS A 545 -16.43 -8.20 18.66
C LYS A 545 -17.45 -7.13 18.26
N TYR A 546 -17.69 -6.96 16.97
CA TYR A 546 -18.63 -5.99 16.39
C TYR A 546 -19.24 -6.62 15.13
N ASP A 547 -20.15 -7.56 15.34
CA ASP A 547 -20.73 -8.36 14.27
C ASP A 547 -22.15 -7.89 13.96
N THR A 548 -22.51 -7.79 12.68
CA THR A 548 -23.86 -7.45 12.22
C THR A 548 -24.31 -8.38 11.09
N LYS A 549 -25.59 -8.72 11.07
CA LYS A 549 -26.25 -9.43 9.96
C LYS A 549 -27.51 -8.69 9.58
N ASP A 550 -27.68 -8.32 8.33
CA ASP A 550 -28.84 -7.60 7.78
C ASP A 550 -29.34 -8.34 6.54
N LEU A 551 -30.48 -9.03 6.65
CA LEU A 551 -31.20 -9.65 5.54
C LEU A 551 -32.46 -8.83 5.26
N ARG A 552 -32.65 -8.43 4.01
CA ARG A 552 -33.88 -7.76 3.55
C ARG A 552 -34.43 -8.51 2.37
N VAL A 553 -35.72 -8.83 2.40
CA VAL A 553 -36.42 -9.56 1.33
C VAL A 553 -37.63 -8.74 0.90
N SER A 554 -37.71 -8.46 -0.39
CA SER A 554 -38.85 -7.88 -1.10
C SER A 554 -39.55 -8.97 -1.89
N LEU A 555 -40.83 -9.22 -1.60
CA LEU A 555 -41.63 -10.24 -2.29
C LEU A 555 -42.35 -9.71 -3.54
N GLY A 556 -41.90 -8.55 -4.05
CA GLY A 556 -42.41 -7.91 -5.26
C GLY A 556 -43.29 -6.69 -4.99
N GLU A 557 -43.53 -5.93 -6.05
CA GLU A 557 -44.42 -4.77 -6.06
C GLU A 557 -45.61 -5.08 -6.98
N TYR A 558 -46.83 -5.00 -6.43
CA TYR A 558 -48.05 -5.38 -7.15
C TYR A 558 -49.08 -4.25 -7.12
N ASP A 559 -49.83 -4.07 -8.20
CA ASP A 559 -50.97 -3.15 -8.22
C ASP A 559 -52.06 -3.67 -7.27
N PHE A 560 -52.59 -2.77 -6.43
CA PHE A 560 -53.60 -3.13 -5.43
C PHE A 560 -54.97 -2.49 -5.72
N TYR A 561 -55.10 -1.17 -5.58
CA TYR A 561 -56.36 -0.45 -5.83
C TYR A 561 -56.11 1.03 -6.14
N GLY A 562 -56.64 1.50 -7.27
CA GLY A 562 -56.33 2.85 -7.78
C GLY A 562 -54.83 2.95 -8.09
N ASP A 563 -54.20 4.04 -7.64
CA ASP A 563 -52.76 4.27 -7.80
C ASP A 563 -51.91 3.61 -6.67
N TYR A 564 -52.57 2.93 -5.71
CA TYR A 564 -51.87 2.24 -4.63
C TYR A 564 -51.31 0.89 -5.07
N LYS A 565 -50.06 0.67 -4.69
CA LYS A 565 -49.30 -0.58 -4.83
C LYS A 565 -49.08 -1.23 -3.48
N ILE A 566 -48.87 -2.54 -3.50
CA ILE A 566 -48.56 -3.35 -2.33
C ILE A 566 -47.16 -3.99 -2.47
N LYS A 567 -46.36 -3.92 -1.41
CA LYS A 567 -45.03 -4.51 -1.32
C LYS A 567 -44.87 -5.28 -0.01
N PRO A 568 -45.11 -6.60 -0.01
CA PRO A 568 -44.80 -7.47 1.12
C PRO A 568 -43.29 -7.76 1.19
N GLY A 569 -42.78 -8.01 2.39
CA GLY A 569 -41.37 -8.30 2.61
C GLY A 569 -41.06 -8.88 3.99
N TYR A 570 -39.79 -9.23 4.18
CA TYR A 570 -39.25 -9.77 5.42
C TYR A 570 -37.85 -9.21 5.67
N ASP A 571 -37.62 -8.69 6.86
CA ASP A 571 -36.33 -8.20 7.31
C ASP A 571 -35.85 -9.04 8.51
N TYR A 572 -34.58 -9.42 8.51
CA TYR A 572 -33.89 -9.97 9.68
C TYR A 572 -32.66 -9.11 9.96
N TYR A 573 -32.51 -8.69 11.21
CA TYR A 573 -31.35 -7.95 11.66
C TYR A 573 -30.82 -8.54 12.95
N SER A 574 -29.51 -8.76 13.04
CA SER A 574 -28.86 -9.10 14.31
C SER A 574 -27.55 -8.35 14.49
N GLU A 575 -27.23 -8.01 15.74
CA GLU A 575 -26.02 -7.31 16.10
C GLU A 575 -25.45 -7.85 17.42
N ILE A 576 -24.16 -8.19 17.42
CA ILE A 576 -23.42 -8.59 18.62
C ILE A 576 -22.22 -7.69 18.81
N ARG A 577 -22.15 -7.01 19.96
CA ARG A 577 -21.02 -6.14 20.33
C ARG A 577 -20.45 -6.55 21.67
N VAL A 578 -19.12 -6.62 21.78
CA VAL A 578 -18.39 -6.89 23.04
C VAL A 578 -17.32 -5.80 23.22
N LEU A 579 -17.48 -4.95 24.23
CA LEU A 579 -16.55 -3.86 24.51
C LEU A 579 -15.19 -4.40 24.97
N ASP A 580 -14.10 -3.81 24.49
CA ASP A 580 -12.78 -4.11 24.99
C ASP A 580 -12.53 -3.39 26.34
N LEU A 581 -12.20 -4.17 27.37
CA LEU A 581 -12.04 -3.70 28.75
C LEU A 581 -10.57 -3.53 29.16
N GLN A 582 -9.65 -3.40 28.19
CA GLN A 582 -8.24 -3.26 28.48
C GLN A 582 -7.95 -2.01 29.34
N ASP A 583 -7.16 -2.23 30.38
CA ASP A 583 -6.63 -1.15 31.22
C ASP A 583 -5.64 -0.29 30.42
N ASP A 584 -5.80 1.02 30.55
CA ASP A 584 -4.79 2.01 30.20
C ASP A 584 -3.61 1.87 31.20
N PRO A 585 -2.39 1.51 30.75
CA PRO A 585 -1.23 1.33 31.62
C PRO A 585 -0.89 2.57 32.45
N LEU A 586 -1.16 3.77 31.94
CA LEU A 586 -0.96 5.03 32.62
C LEU A 586 -1.91 5.15 33.82
N ARG A 587 -3.19 4.83 33.61
CA ARG A 587 -4.25 4.96 34.61
C ARG A 587 -4.22 3.85 35.65
N LYS A 588 -3.84 2.64 35.25
CA LYS A 588 -3.83 1.44 36.09
C LYS A 588 -3.07 1.64 37.39
N ASP A 589 -1.94 2.35 37.30
CA ASP A 589 -1.01 2.61 38.40
C ASP A 589 -1.45 3.77 39.31
N VAL A 590 -2.13 4.79 38.75
CA VAL A 590 -2.43 6.05 39.46
C VAL A 590 -3.85 6.11 40.05
N ILE A 591 -4.84 5.48 39.41
CA ILE A 591 -6.23 5.45 39.90
C ILE A 591 -6.43 4.28 40.86
N LYS A 592 -7.05 4.53 42.03
CA LYS A 592 -7.36 3.50 43.05
C LYS A 592 -8.86 3.43 43.31
N GLY A 593 -9.36 2.26 43.73
CA GLY A 593 -10.77 2.08 44.13
C GLY A 593 -11.81 2.14 42.99
N ASN A 594 -11.42 2.51 41.77
CA ASN A 594 -12.31 2.63 40.62
C ASN A 594 -11.72 1.87 39.43
N ALA A 595 -12.23 0.66 39.17
CA ALA A 595 -11.65 -0.23 38.17
C ALA A 595 -12.02 0.18 36.74
N ARG A 596 -13.27 0.61 36.51
CA ARG A 596 -13.74 1.08 35.20
C ARG A 596 -12.94 2.28 34.72
N ASP A 597 -12.60 3.21 35.60
CA ASP A 597 -11.88 4.44 35.22
C ASP A 597 -10.40 4.20 34.84
N LYS A 598 -9.89 2.98 35.05
CA LYS A 598 -8.57 2.52 34.58
C LYS A 598 -8.57 2.12 33.11
N GLN A 599 -9.72 1.91 32.50
CA GLN A 599 -9.84 1.35 31.15
C GLN A 599 -9.77 2.43 30.06
N TYR A 600 -9.29 2.05 28.87
CA TYR A 600 -9.35 2.92 27.69
C TYR A 600 -10.80 3.29 27.34
N ASN A 601 -11.73 2.33 27.36
CA ASN A 601 -13.12 2.51 26.91
C ASN A 601 -14.09 2.79 28.08
N ARG A 602 -13.64 3.52 29.11
CA ARG A 602 -14.38 3.79 30.35
C ARG A 602 -15.70 4.55 30.16
N PHE A 603 -15.88 5.31 29.08
CA PHE A 603 -17.10 6.11 28.86
C PHE A 603 -18.26 5.31 28.25
N GLU A 604 -18.01 4.09 27.79
CA GLU A 604 -19.05 3.19 27.27
C GLU A 604 -19.75 2.44 28.41
N ASN A 605 -21.08 2.49 28.45
CA ASN A 605 -21.88 1.83 29.49
C ASN A 605 -22.30 0.40 29.13
N ILE A 606 -22.45 0.10 27.85
CA ILE A 606 -22.86 -1.23 27.39
C ILE A 606 -21.60 -2.02 27.05
N ILE A 607 -21.31 -3.06 27.83
CA ILE A 607 -20.11 -3.90 27.63
C ILE A 607 -20.39 -5.12 26.75
N TYR A 608 -21.66 -5.52 26.66
CA TYR A 608 -22.14 -6.57 25.80
C TYR A 608 -23.53 -6.20 25.29
N SER A 609 -23.78 -6.45 24.02
CA SER A 609 -25.09 -6.32 23.39
C SER A 609 -25.27 -7.45 22.38
N ASP A 610 -26.42 -8.11 22.42
CA ASP A 610 -26.87 -9.13 21.47
C ASP A 610 -28.33 -8.83 21.15
N PHE A 611 -28.57 -8.31 19.95
CA PHE A 611 -29.87 -7.92 19.47
C PHE A 611 -30.23 -8.73 18.23
N GLU A 612 -31.45 -9.25 18.17
CA GLU A 612 -32.01 -9.97 17.03
C GLU A 612 -33.44 -9.50 16.77
N GLN A 613 -33.79 -9.21 15.52
CA GLN A 613 -35.15 -8.88 15.12
C GLN A 613 -35.52 -9.60 13.82
N GLN A 614 -36.70 -10.22 13.84
CA GLN A 614 -37.36 -10.81 12.68
C GLN A 614 -38.63 -10.00 12.41
N ARG A 615 -38.79 -9.44 11.21
CA ARG A 615 -39.87 -8.52 10.87
C ARG A 615 -40.48 -8.87 9.52
N GLY A 616 -41.67 -9.46 9.50
CA GLY A 616 -42.49 -9.55 8.29
C GLY A 616 -43.33 -8.29 8.13
N TYR A 617 -43.42 -7.74 6.92
CA TYR A 617 -44.18 -6.51 6.67
C TYR A 617 -44.95 -6.51 5.35
N VAL A 618 -45.92 -5.62 5.27
CA VAL A 618 -46.69 -5.27 4.07
C VAL A 618 -46.78 -3.75 4.00
N ASN A 619 -46.21 -3.17 2.95
CA ASN A 619 -46.37 -1.75 2.65
C ASN A 619 -47.46 -1.58 1.58
N ILE A 620 -48.39 -0.65 1.78
CA ILE A 620 -49.38 -0.21 0.79
C ILE A 620 -49.09 1.27 0.52
N PHE A 621 -48.72 1.64 -0.70
CA PHE A 621 -48.20 2.97 -0.99
C PHE A 621 -48.58 3.47 -2.39
N ASP A 622 -48.66 4.78 -2.54
CA ASP A 622 -48.69 5.50 -3.82
C ASP A 622 -47.47 6.45 -3.89
N GLU A 623 -47.47 7.43 -4.80
CA GLU A 623 -46.38 8.42 -4.91
C GLU A 623 -46.25 9.34 -3.68
N THR A 624 -47.33 9.54 -2.92
CA THR A 624 -47.45 10.53 -1.84
C THR A 624 -47.62 9.93 -0.45
N THR A 625 -48.15 8.72 -0.32
CA THR A 625 -48.64 8.14 0.92
C THR A 625 -48.19 6.68 1.04
N LYS A 626 -47.84 6.24 2.24
CA LYS A 626 -47.44 4.85 2.55
C LYS A 626 -48.00 4.39 3.89
N PHE A 627 -48.67 3.26 3.89
CA PHE A 627 -49.11 2.54 5.09
C PHE A 627 -48.27 1.27 5.24
N SER A 628 -47.72 1.01 6.43
CA SER A 628 -46.94 -0.20 6.69
C SER A 628 -47.58 -0.99 7.83
N PHE A 629 -47.80 -2.28 7.62
CA PHE A 629 -48.23 -3.23 8.64
C PHE A 629 -47.13 -4.24 8.82
N ALA A 630 -46.66 -4.47 10.04
CA ALA A 630 -45.59 -5.44 10.29
C ALA A 630 -45.82 -6.22 11.58
N GLY A 631 -45.15 -7.36 11.70
CA GLY A 631 -45.08 -8.12 12.93
C GLY A 631 -43.93 -9.11 12.93
N GLY A 632 -43.58 -9.60 14.11
CA GLY A 632 -42.50 -10.57 14.25
C GLY A 632 -41.97 -10.65 15.67
N GLN A 633 -40.68 -10.94 15.81
CA GLN A 633 -40.06 -11.22 17.10
C GLN A 633 -38.82 -10.35 17.32
N THR A 634 -38.54 -10.01 18.57
CA THR A 634 -37.31 -9.32 18.99
C THR A 634 -36.70 -10.04 20.18
N LYS A 635 -35.39 -10.27 20.15
CA LYS A 635 -34.58 -10.71 21.28
C LYS A 635 -33.51 -9.67 21.54
N GLU A 636 -33.32 -9.31 22.80
CA GLU A 636 -32.36 -8.30 23.23
C GLU A 636 -31.73 -8.76 24.53
N GLU A 637 -30.42 -8.98 24.53
CA GLU A 637 -29.60 -9.13 25.73
C GLU A 637 -28.55 -8.01 25.75
N PHE A 638 -28.42 -7.30 26.85
CA PHE A 638 -27.35 -6.32 27.01
C PHE A 638 -26.87 -6.26 28.45
N TRP A 639 -25.58 -5.97 28.62
CA TRP A 639 -24.94 -5.86 29.93
C TRP A 639 -24.56 -4.40 30.16
N ASP A 640 -25.26 -3.78 31.09
CA ASP A 640 -25.13 -2.36 31.42
C ASP A 640 -24.34 -2.20 32.72
N ARG A 641 -23.34 -1.32 32.68
CA ARG A 641 -22.52 -0.91 33.85
C ARG A 641 -22.72 0.56 34.21
N THR A 642 -23.83 1.18 33.82
CA THR A 642 -24.22 2.52 34.24
C THR A 642 -24.20 2.62 35.77
N GLY A 643 -23.41 3.54 36.32
CA GLY A 643 -23.22 3.71 37.77
C GLY A 643 -22.40 2.60 38.46
N ILE A 644 -21.77 1.69 37.72
CA ILE A 644 -20.98 0.56 38.25
C ILE A 644 -19.50 0.72 37.88
N TYR A 645 -18.62 0.59 38.87
CA TYR A 645 -17.19 0.91 38.75
C TYR A 645 -16.23 -0.18 39.28
N THR A 646 -16.69 -1.44 39.43
CA THR A 646 -15.85 -2.60 39.80
C THR A 646 -15.26 -3.31 38.59
N ALA A 647 -14.27 -4.18 38.84
CA ALA A 647 -13.57 -4.93 37.80
C ALA A 647 -14.51 -5.86 36.99
N ASP A 648 -15.43 -6.55 37.67
CA ASP A 648 -16.33 -7.54 37.05
C ASP A 648 -17.81 -7.09 37.09
N GLY A 649 -18.08 -5.80 37.32
CA GLY A 649 -19.41 -5.30 37.62
C GLY A 649 -20.24 -4.93 36.39
N TYR A 650 -21.38 -5.59 36.20
CA TYR A 650 -22.42 -5.23 35.24
C TYR A 650 -23.77 -5.81 35.66
N ARG A 651 -24.85 -5.27 35.09
CA ARG A 651 -26.21 -5.83 35.19
C ARG A 651 -26.64 -6.35 33.82
N LYS A 652 -26.97 -7.64 33.77
CA LYS A 652 -27.51 -8.30 32.57
C LYS A 652 -29.01 -8.03 32.45
N TYR A 653 -29.46 -7.61 31.28
CA TYR A 653 -30.87 -7.48 30.94
C TYR A 653 -31.17 -8.39 29.75
N VAL A 654 -32.30 -9.07 29.79
CA VAL A 654 -32.78 -9.93 28.70
C VAL A 654 -34.25 -9.60 28.46
N ASN A 655 -34.62 -9.35 27.22
CA ASN A 655 -35.98 -9.10 26.78
C ASN A 655 -36.25 -9.88 25.48
N GLU A 656 -37.28 -10.71 25.49
CA GLU A 656 -37.81 -11.34 24.27
C GLU A 656 -39.29 -10.93 24.12
N SER A 657 -39.69 -10.50 22.92
CA SER A 657 -41.07 -10.08 22.63
C SER A 657 -41.53 -10.50 21.24
N ASP A 658 -42.83 -10.76 21.13
CA ASP A 658 -43.56 -10.74 19.87
C ASP A 658 -44.11 -9.32 19.67
N PHE A 659 -44.00 -8.77 18.46
CA PHE A 659 -44.43 -7.41 18.17
C PHE A 659 -45.34 -7.30 16.95
N TYR A 660 -46.16 -6.24 16.96
CA TYR A 660 -47.04 -5.83 15.87
C TYR A 660 -46.88 -4.32 15.66
N GLU A 661 -46.74 -3.88 14.43
CA GLU A 661 -46.49 -2.48 14.07
C GLU A 661 -47.46 -2.02 12.99
N VAL A 662 -47.96 -0.80 13.13
CA VAL A 662 -48.73 -0.10 12.11
C VAL A 662 -48.15 1.30 11.97
N SER A 663 -47.80 1.71 10.76
CA SER A 663 -47.37 3.07 10.46
C SER A 663 -48.07 3.64 9.23
N ALA A 664 -48.17 4.97 9.20
CA ALA A 664 -48.68 5.75 8.09
C ALA A 664 -47.73 6.92 7.85
N GLU A 665 -47.42 7.16 6.60
CA GLU A 665 -46.52 8.20 6.12
C GLU A 665 -47.20 8.93 4.96
N ARG A 666 -47.07 10.25 4.93
CA ARG A 666 -47.39 11.09 3.78
C ARG A 666 -46.20 11.97 3.49
N ASN A 667 -45.58 11.76 2.34
CA ASN A 667 -44.30 12.35 1.95
C ASN A 667 -44.46 13.81 1.56
N GLU A 668 -45.62 14.19 1.03
CA GLU A 668 -45.87 15.54 0.53
C GLU A 668 -47.34 15.93 0.71
N ILE A 669 -47.56 17.04 1.41
CA ILE A 669 -48.83 17.76 1.50
C ILE A 669 -48.49 19.19 1.13
N ASP A 670 -48.87 19.60 -0.08
CA ASP A 670 -48.77 20.99 -0.51
C ASP A 670 -49.76 21.84 0.29
N LEU A 671 -49.24 22.86 0.98
CA LEU A 671 -50.00 23.85 1.74
C LEU A 671 -50.03 25.21 1.03
N ASP A 672 -49.83 25.24 -0.29
CA ASP A 672 -49.71 26.42 -1.12
C ASP A 672 -48.62 27.37 -0.58
N ASN A 673 -49.00 28.61 -0.27
CA ASN A 673 -48.11 29.64 0.26
C ASN A 673 -47.51 29.32 1.65
N PHE A 674 -47.94 28.23 2.30
CA PHE A 674 -47.39 27.77 3.58
C PHE A 674 -46.35 26.65 3.42
N GLY A 675 -46.01 26.23 2.19
CA GLY A 675 -44.95 25.25 1.90
C GLY A 675 -45.42 23.79 1.89
N GLU A 676 -44.48 22.86 2.01
CA GLU A 676 -44.71 21.41 1.94
C GLU A 676 -44.59 20.76 3.32
N LEU A 677 -45.52 19.87 3.64
CA LEU A 677 -45.56 19.13 4.90
C LEU A 677 -45.48 17.62 4.67
N ALA A 678 -44.53 16.96 5.31
CA ALA A 678 -44.44 15.50 5.40
C ALA A 678 -44.79 15.04 6.82
N LEU A 679 -45.60 13.98 6.93
CA LEU A 679 -46.07 13.44 8.21
C LEU A 679 -45.80 11.94 8.28
N PHE A 680 -45.34 11.47 9.43
CA PHE A 680 -45.22 10.04 9.74
C PHE A 680 -45.77 9.77 11.14
N GLY A 681 -46.54 8.70 11.27
CA GLY A 681 -47.02 8.18 12.54
C GLY A 681 -46.87 6.67 12.60
N GLY A 682 -46.35 6.15 13.71
CA GLY A 682 -46.14 4.72 13.92
C GLY A 682 -46.54 4.27 15.32
N LEU A 683 -47.23 3.14 15.39
CA LEU A 683 -47.55 2.43 16.63
C LEU A 683 -46.92 1.05 16.57
N ARG A 684 -46.20 0.65 17.62
CA ARG A 684 -45.67 -0.71 17.77
C ARG A 684 -46.07 -1.25 19.14
N TYR A 685 -46.72 -2.41 19.16
CA TYR A 685 -47.08 -3.14 20.37
C TYR A 685 -46.15 -4.34 20.53
N ASP A 686 -45.42 -4.42 21.62
CA ASP A 686 -44.55 -5.54 21.98
C ASP A 686 -45.14 -6.30 23.18
N LYS A 687 -45.47 -7.58 23.01
CA LYS A 687 -45.86 -8.49 24.09
C LYS A 687 -44.63 -9.31 24.50
N TYR A 688 -44.18 -9.15 25.74
CA TYR A 688 -43.00 -9.84 26.22
C TYR A 688 -43.30 -11.31 26.53
N THR A 689 -42.37 -12.20 26.19
CA THR A 689 -42.47 -13.64 26.45
C THR A 689 -41.48 -14.10 27.52
N LYS A 690 -40.33 -13.42 27.62
CA LYS A 690 -39.28 -13.73 28.59
C LYS A 690 -38.53 -12.47 29.01
N GLY A 691 -38.16 -12.41 30.30
CA GLY A 691 -37.39 -11.33 30.90
C GLY A 691 -36.41 -11.83 31.96
N TYR A 692 -35.38 -11.06 32.27
CA TYR A 692 -34.42 -11.37 33.35
C TYR A 692 -34.34 -10.23 34.36
N ASN A 693 -34.43 -10.54 35.66
CA ASN A 693 -34.25 -9.56 36.74
C ASN A 693 -32.78 -9.55 37.22
N PRO A 694 -32.00 -8.47 36.97
CA PRO A 694 -30.62 -8.35 37.44
C PRO A 694 -30.45 -7.96 38.91
N TYR A 695 -31.52 -7.63 39.63
CA TYR A 695 -31.47 -7.04 40.98
C TYR A 695 -31.65 -8.04 42.13
N SER A 696 -31.66 -9.36 41.85
CA SER A 696 -31.90 -10.35 42.90
C SER A 696 -30.73 -10.47 43.88
N ASN A 697 -31.04 -10.43 45.19
CA ASN A 697 -30.09 -10.35 46.32
C ASN A 697 -29.12 -11.56 46.47
N LYS A 698 -29.15 -12.53 45.55
CA LYS A 698 -28.28 -13.73 45.59
C LYS A 698 -27.44 -13.92 44.32
N GLY A 699 -27.42 -12.96 43.41
CA GLY A 699 -26.62 -13.06 42.17
C GLY A 699 -27.09 -14.14 41.20
N ARG A 700 -28.23 -14.77 41.48
CA ARG A 700 -28.88 -15.79 40.66
C ARG A 700 -30.10 -15.17 40.02
N GLY A 701 -29.93 -14.11 39.22
CA GLY A 701 -31.08 -13.39 38.65
C GLY A 701 -32.12 -14.37 38.08
N ASN A 702 -33.39 -14.03 38.24
CA ASN A 702 -34.48 -14.94 37.90
C ASN A 702 -35.03 -14.57 36.52
N TYR A 703 -35.20 -15.57 35.67
CA TYR A 703 -36.01 -15.43 34.47
C TYR A 703 -37.48 -15.38 34.87
N ALA A 704 -38.19 -14.38 34.36
CA ALA A 704 -39.63 -14.26 34.48
C ALA A 704 -40.25 -14.45 33.10
N THR A 705 -41.34 -15.20 33.05
CA THR A 705 -42.24 -15.25 31.91
C THR A 705 -43.54 -14.61 32.35
N GLY A 706 -44.05 -13.63 31.62
CA GLY A 706 -45.28 -12.92 31.95
C GLY A 706 -46.00 -12.43 30.71
N GLU A 707 -47.22 -11.93 30.87
CA GLU A 707 -48.02 -11.34 29.79
C GLU A 707 -47.89 -9.81 29.74
N ASP A 708 -46.76 -9.27 30.21
CA ASP A 708 -46.50 -7.84 30.19
C ASP A 708 -46.25 -7.32 28.77
N SER A 709 -46.53 -6.04 28.53
CA SER A 709 -46.46 -5.47 27.18
C SER A 709 -46.09 -4.00 27.15
N THR A 710 -45.69 -3.52 25.97
CA THR A 710 -45.46 -2.08 25.71
C THR A 710 -46.11 -1.64 24.42
N VAL A 711 -46.47 -0.35 24.38
CA VAL A 711 -46.85 0.36 23.16
C VAL A 711 -45.84 1.48 22.94
N ARG A 712 -45.13 1.44 21.81
CA ARG A 712 -44.31 2.54 21.30
C ARG A 712 -45.13 3.37 20.32
N THR A 713 -45.25 4.66 20.60
CA THR A 713 -45.81 5.65 19.68
C THR A 713 -44.68 6.50 19.11
N GLN A 714 -44.65 6.69 17.79
CA GLN A 714 -43.72 7.57 17.08
C GLN A 714 -44.50 8.54 16.20
N LEU A 715 -44.10 9.81 16.20
CA LEU A 715 -44.62 10.84 15.31
C LEU A 715 -43.44 11.63 14.75
N LYS A 716 -43.41 11.86 13.44
CA LYS A 716 -42.43 12.72 12.77
C LYS A 716 -43.18 13.69 11.86
N LEU A 717 -42.77 14.94 11.87
CA LEU A 717 -43.30 16.00 11.02
C LEU A 717 -42.11 16.72 10.39
N ASN A 718 -42.09 16.85 9.06
CA ASN A 718 -41.14 17.72 8.37
C ASN A 718 -41.93 18.81 7.65
N HIS A 719 -41.55 20.06 7.82
CA HIS A 719 -42.20 21.21 7.19
C HIS A 719 -41.14 22.04 6.48
N THR A 720 -41.26 22.13 5.16
CA THR A 720 -40.38 22.94 4.30
C THR A 720 -41.18 24.13 3.79
N MET A 721 -40.70 25.36 4.01
CA MET A 721 -41.41 26.56 3.60
C MET A 721 -40.45 27.62 3.06
N THR A 722 -40.84 28.24 1.95
CA THR A 722 -40.20 29.49 1.49
C THR A 722 -40.79 30.65 2.28
N LEU A 723 -40.01 31.26 3.17
CA LEU A 723 -40.43 32.40 3.99
C LEU A 723 -40.50 33.70 3.17
N PHE A 724 -39.58 33.85 2.21
CA PHE A 724 -39.52 34.99 1.31
C PHE A 724 -38.69 34.62 0.07
N ASN A 725 -39.09 35.06 -1.13
CA ASN A 725 -38.24 35.01 -2.32
C ASN A 725 -38.61 36.15 -3.26
N ASN A 726 -37.65 36.99 -3.63
CA ASN A 726 -37.84 38.05 -4.62
C ASN A 726 -36.98 37.89 -5.88
N GLU A 727 -36.26 36.77 -6.06
CA GLU A 727 -35.30 36.54 -7.14
C GLU A 727 -35.94 36.60 -8.55
N ASP A 728 -37.27 36.46 -8.65
CA ASP A 728 -38.02 36.60 -9.90
C ASP A 728 -38.51 38.03 -10.18
N ASN A 729 -38.35 38.99 -9.24
CA ASN A 729 -38.82 40.37 -9.41
C ASN A 729 -37.81 41.24 -10.17
N VAL A 730 -38.13 41.64 -11.39
CA VAL A 730 -37.24 42.40 -12.29
C VAL A 730 -36.86 43.80 -11.77
N ASN A 731 -37.63 44.37 -10.83
CA ASN A 731 -37.40 45.72 -10.28
C ASN A 731 -36.73 45.72 -8.90
N ARG A 732 -36.23 44.56 -8.43
CA ARG A 732 -35.62 44.45 -7.10
C ARG A 732 -34.23 45.11 -7.06
N SER A 733 -33.87 45.65 -5.90
CA SER A 733 -32.56 46.25 -5.66
C SER A 733 -31.53 45.26 -5.08
N VAL A 734 -31.98 44.14 -4.51
CA VAL A 734 -31.17 43.07 -3.88
C VAL A 734 -31.90 41.73 -4.06
N ASP A 735 -31.17 40.68 -4.43
CA ASP A 735 -31.64 39.29 -4.39
C ASP A 735 -31.77 38.84 -2.93
N LEU A 736 -32.97 38.47 -2.50
CA LEU A 736 -33.25 37.98 -1.16
C LEU A 736 -34.17 36.76 -1.25
N SER A 737 -33.68 35.63 -0.78
CA SER A 737 -34.47 34.41 -0.59
C SER A 737 -34.24 33.86 0.81
N MET A 738 -35.29 33.30 1.41
CA MET A 738 -35.27 32.74 2.75
C MET A 738 -36.16 31.52 2.79
N ALA A 739 -35.63 30.41 3.26
CA ALA A 739 -36.35 29.16 3.43
C ALA A 739 -36.13 28.59 4.83
N ASN A 740 -37.11 27.81 5.29
CA ASN A 740 -37.09 27.12 6.56
C ASN A 740 -37.42 25.64 6.36
N ASN A 741 -36.71 24.78 7.07
CA ASN A 741 -36.94 23.34 7.11
C ASN A 741 -36.96 22.88 8.57
N LEU A 742 -38.15 22.61 9.08
CA LEU A 742 -38.40 22.18 10.44
C LEU A 742 -38.75 20.69 10.48
N THR A 743 -38.02 19.91 11.27
CA THR A 743 -38.33 18.51 11.59
C THR A 743 -38.62 18.36 13.09
N LEU A 744 -39.79 17.85 13.43
CA LEU A 744 -40.19 17.47 14.78
C LEU A 744 -40.26 15.95 14.87
N PHE A 745 -39.67 15.36 15.90
CA PHE A 745 -39.76 13.93 16.18
C PHE A 745 -40.14 13.68 17.64
N TYR A 746 -41.12 12.80 17.84
CA TYR A 746 -41.63 12.40 19.14
C TYR A 746 -41.71 10.87 19.22
N GLN A 747 -41.21 10.30 20.30
CA GLN A 747 -41.32 8.88 20.62
C GLN A 747 -41.69 8.68 22.08
N ARG A 748 -42.62 7.77 22.36
CA ARG A 748 -43.03 7.41 23.72
C ARG A 748 -43.30 5.92 23.85
N TYR A 749 -42.91 5.35 24.98
CA TYR A 749 -43.27 4.01 25.42
C TYR A 749 -44.26 4.06 26.59
N ASP A 750 -45.38 3.37 26.44
CA ASP A 750 -46.32 3.08 27.52
C ASP A 750 -46.23 1.59 27.87
N TYR A 751 -46.22 1.26 29.16
CA TYR A 751 -46.02 -0.11 29.67
C TYR A 751 -47.25 -0.58 30.42
N ASP A 752 -47.66 -1.82 30.14
CA ASP A 752 -48.64 -2.57 30.92
C ASP A 752 -47.94 -3.74 31.61
N SER A 753 -47.99 -3.75 32.94
CA SER A 753 -47.30 -4.76 33.74
C SER A 753 -47.91 -6.15 33.64
N GLY A 754 -49.17 -6.29 33.21
CA GLY A 754 -49.85 -7.59 33.15
C GLY A 754 -49.64 -8.44 34.41
N ASN A 755 -49.44 -9.75 34.22
CA ASN A 755 -49.19 -10.74 35.28
C ASN A 755 -47.69 -11.13 35.44
N VAL A 756 -46.74 -10.25 35.11
CA VAL A 756 -45.31 -10.58 35.27
C VAL A 756 -44.88 -10.48 36.74
N ASP A 757 -44.15 -11.50 37.23
CA ASP A 757 -43.53 -11.50 38.56
C ASP A 757 -42.02 -11.69 38.42
N PHE A 758 -41.26 -10.61 38.68
CA PHE A 758 -39.79 -10.62 38.71
C PHE A 758 -39.22 -11.00 40.09
N GLY A 759 -40.08 -11.38 41.04
CA GLY A 759 -39.75 -11.68 42.43
C GLY A 759 -39.74 -10.44 43.33
N SER A 760 -39.63 -10.65 44.65
CA SER A 760 -39.62 -9.58 45.65
C SER A 760 -38.27 -8.87 45.79
N ASP A 761 -37.18 -9.49 45.32
CA ASP A 761 -35.82 -8.94 45.38
C ASP A 761 -35.51 -8.14 44.09
N THR A 762 -36.02 -6.91 44.00
CA THR A 762 -35.78 -6.02 42.84
C THR A 762 -34.99 -4.75 43.19
N ASP A 763 -34.41 -4.67 44.40
CA ASP A 763 -33.81 -3.44 44.92
C ASP A 763 -34.75 -2.22 44.77
N GLY A 764 -36.06 -2.41 44.98
CA GLY A 764 -37.07 -1.37 44.82
C GLY A 764 -37.27 -0.84 43.38
N ARG A 765 -36.72 -1.52 42.36
CA ARG A 765 -37.00 -1.22 40.94
C ARG A 765 -38.27 -1.95 40.50
N SER A 766 -39.06 -1.31 39.62
CA SER A 766 -40.31 -1.89 39.09
C SER A 766 -40.03 -2.78 37.88
N ALA A 767 -40.96 -3.70 37.57
CA ALA A 767 -40.93 -4.50 36.34
C ALA A 767 -40.78 -3.61 35.08
N LYS A 768 -41.49 -2.48 35.06
CA LYS A 768 -41.41 -1.44 34.02
C LYS A 768 -39.98 -0.93 33.83
N TYR A 769 -39.26 -0.65 34.92
CA TYR A 769 -37.89 -0.16 34.86
C TYR A 769 -36.93 -1.20 34.29
N ILE A 770 -37.07 -2.47 34.69
CA ILE A 770 -36.24 -3.56 34.20
C ILE A 770 -36.45 -3.76 32.68
N ARG A 771 -37.71 -3.77 32.21
CA ARG A 771 -38.05 -3.96 30.80
C ARG A 771 -37.54 -2.83 29.89
N LEU A 772 -37.68 -1.59 30.35
CA LEU A 772 -37.46 -0.40 29.53
C LEU A 772 -36.08 0.25 29.73
N LYS A 773 -35.14 -0.41 30.40
CA LYS A 773 -33.82 0.17 30.74
C LYS A 773 -33.03 0.68 29.52
N ASN A 774 -33.13 0.00 28.37
CA ASN A 774 -32.46 0.39 27.12
C ASN A 774 -33.43 1.02 26.09
N LYS A 775 -34.54 1.61 26.55
CA LYS A 775 -35.53 2.31 25.70
C LYS A 775 -35.65 3.75 26.15
N ASP A 776 -35.95 4.66 25.22
CA ASP A 776 -36.07 6.10 25.48
C ASP A 776 -37.39 6.68 24.96
N ASN A 777 -38.01 7.54 25.76
CA ASN A 777 -38.94 8.55 25.26
C ASN A 777 -38.12 9.70 24.65
N ILE A 778 -38.33 10.02 23.38
CA ILE A 778 -37.51 10.98 22.63
C ILE A 778 -38.36 12.17 22.22
N TYR A 779 -37.81 13.37 22.41
CA TYR A 779 -38.33 14.62 21.88
C TYR A 779 -37.20 15.28 21.11
N GLN A 780 -37.36 15.49 19.81
CA GLN A 780 -36.34 16.09 18.98
C GLN A 780 -36.93 17.17 18.08
N VAL A 781 -36.20 18.29 17.97
CA VAL A 781 -36.52 19.41 17.09
C VAL A 781 -35.26 19.71 16.30
N VAL A 782 -35.34 19.58 14.99
CA VAL A 782 -34.29 20.01 14.05
C VAL A 782 -34.88 21.15 13.23
N ASP A 783 -34.23 22.29 13.21
CA ASP A 783 -34.67 23.44 12.43
C ASP A 783 -33.49 23.99 11.64
N SER A 784 -33.69 24.20 10.33
CA SER A 784 -32.69 24.78 9.43
C SER A 784 -33.29 25.98 8.72
N VAL A 785 -32.65 27.13 8.83
CA VAL A 785 -33.03 28.36 8.14
C VAL A 785 -31.91 28.74 7.18
N SER A 786 -32.22 28.78 5.89
CA SER A 786 -31.32 29.32 4.86
C SER A 786 -31.79 30.72 4.45
N THR A 787 -30.87 31.66 4.35
CA THR A 787 -31.12 33.03 3.88
C THR A 787 -30.04 33.43 2.90
N THR A 788 -30.43 33.75 1.68
CA THR A 788 -29.54 34.26 0.63
C THR A 788 -29.78 35.75 0.47
N ILE A 789 -28.71 36.56 0.58
CA ILE A 789 -28.74 38.00 0.32
C ILE A 789 -27.65 38.31 -0.70
N GLY A 790 -28.04 38.60 -1.95
CA GLY A 790 -27.12 38.77 -3.06
C GLY A 790 -26.29 37.52 -3.30
N ASN A 791 -24.98 37.61 -3.06
CA ASN A 791 -23.97 36.57 -3.21
C ASN A 791 -23.65 35.81 -1.90
N THR A 792 -24.38 36.11 -0.82
CA THR A 792 -24.13 35.56 0.51
C THR A 792 -25.24 34.61 0.92
N GLU A 793 -24.92 33.34 1.13
CA GLU A 793 -25.81 32.33 1.69
C GLU A 793 -25.48 32.14 3.17
N THR A 794 -26.48 32.27 4.05
CA THR A 794 -26.37 31.97 5.48
C THR A 794 -27.26 30.79 5.81
N ILE A 795 -26.71 29.75 6.44
CA ILE A 795 -27.45 28.55 6.85
C ILE A 795 -27.26 28.40 8.36
N TYR A 796 -28.35 28.51 9.12
CA TYR A 796 -28.36 28.20 10.54
C TYR A 796 -29.15 26.91 10.77
N THR A 797 -28.55 25.94 11.46
CA THR A 797 -29.19 24.69 11.83
C THR A 797 -29.08 24.46 13.33
N VAL A 798 -30.20 24.14 13.98
CA VAL A 798 -30.26 23.70 15.37
C VAL A 798 -30.91 22.33 15.45
N ASP A 799 -30.29 21.39 16.17
CA ASP A 799 -30.83 20.07 16.51
C ASP A 799 -30.82 19.92 18.02
N TYR A 800 -31.99 19.88 18.64
CA TYR A 800 -32.15 19.60 20.07
C TYR A 800 -32.84 18.25 20.24
N LYS A 801 -32.21 17.34 20.99
CA LYS A 801 -32.73 16.01 21.31
C LYS A 801 -32.73 15.80 22.82
N ARG A 802 -33.88 15.44 23.37
CA ARG A 802 -34.07 15.06 24.77
C ARG A 802 -34.55 13.61 24.85
N ALA A 803 -33.88 12.79 25.65
CA ALA A 803 -34.22 11.40 25.88
C ALA A 803 -34.48 11.14 27.37
N GLU A 804 -35.62 10.53 27.68
CA GLU A 804 -36.06 10.22 29.04
C GLU A 804 -36.31 8.72 29.21
N ASN A 805 -36.01 8.20 30.40
CA ASN A 805 -36.35 6.86 30.80
C ASN A 805 -37.88 6.69 30.83
N PRO A 806 -38.48 5.76 30.07
CA PRO A 806 -39.93 5.61 30.02
C PRO A 806 -40.57 5.16 31.34
N ALA A 807 -39.81 4.51 32.22
CA ALA A 807 -40.28 4.01 33.50
C ALA A 807 -40.33 5.10 34.57
N THR A 808 -39.26 5.88 34.71
CA THR A 808 -39.10 6.87 35.78
C THR A 808 -39.38 8.30 35.33
N LYS A 809 -39.35 8.57 34.01
CA LYS A 809 -39.38 9.92 33.38
C LYS A 809 -38.14 10.77 33.67
N GLU A 810 -37.12 10.17 34.26
CA GLU A 810 -35.83 10.83 34.48
C GLU A 810 -35.06 10.96 33.16
N LEU A 811 -34.17 11.95 33.04
CA LEU A 811 -33.36 12.11 31.84
C LEU A 811 -32.38 10.94 31.70
N ASN A 812 -32.24 10.43 30.49
CA ASN A 812 -31.17 9.52 30.09
C ASN A 812 -30.09 10.29 29.33
N SER A 813 -30.50 11.16 28.37
CA SER A 813 -29.59 12.07 27.67
C SER A 813 -30.26 13.37 27.22
N GLU A 814 -29.43 14.40 27.02
CA GLU A 814 -29.81 15.68 26.44
C GLU A 814 -28.69 16.14 25.50
N ALA A 815 -29.00 16.26 24.21
CA ALA A 815 -28.07 16.67 23.18
C ALA A 815 -28.58 17.93 22.45
N ILE A 816 -27.65 18.84 22.15
CA ILE A 816 -27.90 19.99 21.29
C ILE A 816 -26.74 20.12 20.30
N LYS A 817 -27.04 20.36 19.03
CA LYS A 817 -26.08 20.70 17.98
C LYS A 817 -26.55 21.99 17.30
N ASN A 818 -25.63 22.92 17.11
CA ASN A 818 -25.84 24.16 16.39
C ASN A 818 -24.75 24.27 15.34
N ASP A 819 -25.14 24.55 14.12
CA ASP A 819 -24.23 24.84 13.01
C ASP A 819 -24.66 26.17 12.38
N LEU A 820 -23.71 27.06 12.14
CA LEU A 820 -23.94 28.32 11.44
C LEU A 820 -22.89 28.46 10.34
N GLU A 821 -23.34 28.42 9.10
CA GLU A 821 -22.52 28.53 7.91
C GLU A 821 -22.82 29.83 7.17
N PHE A 822 -21.78 30.58 6.82
CA PHE A 822 -21.84 31.70 5.89
C PHE A 822 -21.03 31.34 4.67
N LYS A 823 -21.61 31.41 3.47
CA LYS A 823 -20.89 31.31 2.19
C LYS A 823 -21.01 32.65 1.47
N ILE A 824 -19.88 33.24 1.09
CA ILE A 824 -19.82 34.56 0.46
C ILE A 824 -19.02 34.40 -0.83
N ASP A 825 -19.59 34.82 -1.98
CA ASP A 825 -18.90 34.82 -3.29
C ASP A 825 -18.43 33.43 -3.80
N GLY A 826 -18.79 32.33 -3.15
CA GLY A 826 -18.35 30.97 -3.50
C GLY A 826 -16.91 30.61 -3.10
N ASP A 827 -16.09 31.58 -2.69
CA ASP A 827 -14.66 31.41 -2.34
C ASP A 827 -14.31 31.78 -0.87
N LYS A 828 -15.29 32.28 -0.11
CA LYS A 828 -15.16 32.57 1.32
C LYS A 828 -16.26 31.85 2.08
N SER A 829 -15.91 31.25 3.21
CA SER A 829 -16.91 30.68 4.10
C SER A 829 -16.50 30.71 5.56
N VAL A 830 -17.48 30.81 6.45
CA VAL A 830 -17.29 30.71 7.89
C VAL A 830 -18.25 29.66 8.40
N VAL A 831 -17.73 28.62 9.05
CA VAL A 831 -18.52 27.56 9.66
C VAL A 831 -18.27 27.61 11.16
N LEU A 832 -19.32 27.87 11.95
CA LEU A 832 -19.31 27.79 13.40
C LEU A 832 -20.11 26.58 13.82
N ASN A 833 -19.54 25.73 14.67
CA ASN A 833 -20.25 24.59 15.20
C ASN A 833 -20.19 24.58 16.73
N TYR A 834 -21.29 24.19 17.37
CA TYR A 834 -21.37 23.94 18.81
C TYR A 834 -22.27 22.72 19.06
N GLY A 835 -21.73 21.69 19.68
CA GLY A 835 -22.46 20.54 20.16
C GLY A 835 -22.22 20.30 21.66
N GLN A 836 -23.25 19.80 22.32
CA GLN A 836 -23.18 19.32 23.69
C GLN A 836 -24.07 18.11 23.84
N ASP A 837 -23.55 17.03 24.42
CA ASP A 837 -24.27 15.80 24.75
C ASP A 837 -24.04 15.48 26.24
N LYS A 838 -25.13 15.42 27.01
CA LYS A 838 -25.12 15.09 28.43
C LYS A 838 -25.76 13.72 28.64
N LYS A 839 -25.13 12.89 29.48
CA LYS A 839 -25.68 11.60 29.92
C LYS A 839 -25.95 11.62 31.43
N TYR A 840 -27.05 10.97 31.80
CA TYR A 840 -27.58 11.00 33.16
C TYR A 840 -27.75 9.57 33.71
N THR A 841 -27.73 9.46 35.04
CA THR A 841 -27.94 8.20 35.77
C THR A 841 -28.77 8.46 37.03
N ASP A 842 -29.57 7.47 37.43
CA ASP A 842 -30.33 7.45 38.68
C ASP A 842 -29.81 6.39 39.68
N GLU A 843 -28.61 5.83 39.41
CA GLU A 843 -27.95 4.81 40.24
C GLU A 843 -27.16 5.43 41.43
N THR A 844 -27.55 6.64 41.84
CA THR A 844 -27.02 7.33 43.02
C THR A 844 -27.67 6.82 44.30
N ARG A 845 -27.05 7.07 45.46
CA ARG A 845 -27.53 6.66 46.78
C ARG A 845 -28.97 7.10 47.05
N ASP A 846 -29.30 8.33 46.68
CA ASP A 846 -30.62 8.93 46.88
C ASP A 846 -31.55 8.75 45.66
N ARG A 847 -31.06 8.07 44.60
CA ARG A 847 -31.75 7.86 43.31
C ARG A 847 -32.13 9.15 42.59
N GLU A 848 -31.40 10.23 42.86
CA GLU A 848 -31.55 11.49 42.16
C GLU A 848 -30.96 11.38 40.74
N ASN A 849 -31.65 11.98 39.76
CA ASN A 849 -31.18 12.02 38.39
C ASN A 849 -29.96 12.94 38.24
N TYR A 850 -28.81 12.32 37.96
CA TYR A 850 -27.50 12.93 38.05
C TYR A 850 -26.78 12.92 36.70
N ASN A 851 -26.30 14.08 36.25
CA ASN A 851 -25.44 14.20 35.07
C ASN A 851 -24.00 13.76 35.42
N TYR A 852 -23.63 12.56 34.98
CA TYR A 852 -22.33 11.97 35.23
C TYR A 852 -21.34 12.16 34.06
N TYR A 853 -21.80 12.53 32.88
CA TYR A 853 -20.96 12.71 31.69
C TYR A 853 -21.50 13.82 30.79
N THR A 854 -20.63 14.73 30.37
CA THR A 854 -20.95 15.76 29.37
C THR A 854 -19.83 15.86 28.35
N PHE A 855 -20.15 15.60 27.09
CA PHE A 855 -19.30 15.89 25.94
C PHE A 855 -19.68 17.25 25.36
N ARG A 856 -18.69 18.06 25.00
CA ARG A 856 -18.88 19.30 24.25
C ARG A 856 -17.87 19.36 23.12
N ASN A 857 -18.32 19.74 21.94
CA ASN A 857 -17.46 20.07 20.83
C ASN A 857 -17.86 21.42 20.26
N TYR A 858 -16.89 22.26 19.93
CA TYR A 858 -17.18 23.52 19.24
C TYR A 858 -15.97 23.97 18.46
N GLY A 859 -16.21 24.76 17.43
CA GLY A 859 -15.15 25.18 16.54
C GLY A 859 -15.57 26.28 15.59
N ILE A 860 -14.57 26.75 14.87
CA ILE A 860 -14.71 27.68 13.76
C ILE A 860 -13.77 27.24 12.65
N ASP A 861 -14.31 27.11 11.44
CA ASP A 861 -13.53 27.04 10.21
C ASP A 861 -13.78 28.33 9.42
N TYR A 862 -12.71 29.04 9.09
CA TYR A 862 -12.75 30.28 8.35
C TYR A 862 -11.92 30.15 7.08
N TYR A 863 -12.59 30.22 5.95
CA TYR A 863 -12.03 30.16 4.60
C TYR A 863 -12.06 31.56 3.99
N ILE A 864 -10.90 32.05 3.56
CA ILE A 864 -10.79 33.28 2.78
C ILE A 864 -9.83 33.05 1.62
N ALA A 865 -10.38 32.83 0.43
CA ALA A 865 -9.63 32.49 -0.78
C ALA A 865 -8.66 31.31 -0.53
N GLN A 866 -7.36 31.60 -0.42
CA GLN A 866 -6.28 30.64 -0.24
C GLN A 866 -5.98 30.29 1.22
N HIS A 867 -6.60 30.97 2.19
CA HIS A 867 -6.36 30.76 3.61
C HIS A 867 -7.49 29.94 4.25
N LYS A 868 -7.10 29.02 5.13
CA LYS A 868 -7.99 28.30 6.04
C LYS A 868 -7.48 28.46 7.46
N LEU A 869 -8.29 29.04 8.35
CA LEU A 869 -8.04 29.07 9.78
C LEU A 869 -9.07 28.17 10.47
N SER A 870 -8.60 27.25 11.29
CA SER A 870 -9.47 26.31 12.00
C SER A 870 -9.15 26.34 13.49
N TYR A 871 -10.19 26.34 14.30
CA TYR A 871 -10.11 26.05 15.72
C TYR A 871 -11.16 25.01 16.08
N GLN A 872 -10.74 23.99 16.82
CA GLN A 872 -11.62 22.95 17.34
C GLN A 872 -11.32 22.72 18.81
N ASN A 873 -12.37 22.65 19.62
CA ASN A 873 -12.33 22.22 21.01
C ASN A 873 -13.19 20.97 21.19
N ASN A 874 -12.65 19.97 21.87
CA ASN A 874 -13.41 18.84 22.41
C ASN A 874 -13.21 18.79 23.92
N THR A 875 -14.28 18.71 24.70
CA THR A 875 -14.25 18.65 26.17
C THR A 875 -15.10 17.48 26.66
N ILE A 876 -14.58 16.70 27.60
CA ILE A 876 -15.34 15.70 28.35
C ILE A 876 -15.28 16.09 29.83
N ASP A 877 -16.43 16.32 30.44
CA ASP A 877 -16.58 16.43 31.89
C ASP A 877 -17.23 15.13 32.40
N SER A 878 -16.52 14.34 33.21
CA SER A 878 -17.07 13.12 33.84
C SER A 878 -17.04 13.22 35.37
N LYS A 879 -18.02 12.61 36.04
CA LYS A 879 -18.14 12.65 37.50
C LYS A 879 -18.68 11.34 38.05
N VAL A 880 -18.08 10.90 39.15
CA VAL A 880 -18.58 9.82 40.00
C VAL A 880 -18.96 10.45 41.33
N TRP A 881 -20.23 10.36 41.72
CA TRP A 881 -20.70 11.04 42.92
C TRP A 881 -21.80 10.24 43.62
N ASP A 882 -21.61 9.99 44.91
CA ASP A 882 -22.56 9.34 45.83
C ASP A 882 -23.19 8.08 45.23
N ILE A 883 -22.35 7.20 44.68
CA ILE A 883 -22.73 5.91 44.09
C ILE A 883 -22.83 4.82 45.17
N GLY A 884 -23.77 3.89 45.02
CA GLY A 884 -24.02 2.79 45.96
C GLY A 884 -25.13 3.07 46.97
N ASN A 885 -25.37 2.14 47.88
CA ASN A 885 -26.41 2.24 48.90
C ASN A 885 -26.00 3.16 50.09
N SER A 886 -26.89 3.28 51.08
CA SER A 886 -26.69 4.11 52.28
C SER A 886 -25.48 3.72 53.12
N ASP A 887 -25.03 2.45 53.03
CA ASP A 887 -23.88 1.92 53.77
C ASP A 887 -22.56 2.03 52.98
N GLY A 888 -22.58 2.67 51.80
CA GLY A 888 -21.41 2.80 50.94
C GLY A 888 -21.03 1.50 50.23
N LYS A 889 -22.01 0.63 49.95
CA LYS A 889 -21.84 -0.66 49.28
C LYS A 889 -22.76 -0.79 48.09
N TYR A 890 -22.46 -1.67 47.15
CA TYR A 890 -23.48 -2.19 46.23
C TYR A 890 -23.30 -3.69 46.02
N TYR A 891 -24.44 -4.35 45.79
CA TYR A 891 -24.48 -5.76 45.47
C TYR A 891 -24.54 -5.92 43.96
N ILE A 892 -23.50 -6.53 43.37
CA ILE A 892 -23.47 -6.90 41.96
C ILE A 892 -23.22 -8.40 41.88
N ASN A 893 -24.04 -9.10 41.08
CA ASN A 893 -23.90 -10.54 40.89
C ASN A 893 -23.86 -11.34 42.20
N GLY A 894 -24.53 -10.86 43.25
CA GLY A 894 -24.60 -11.51 44.57
C GLY A 894 -23.38 -11.30 45.46
N PHE A 895 -22.41 -10.50 45.03
CA PHE A 895 -21.24 -10.10 45.82
C PHE A 895 -21.36 -8.66 46.27
N GLU A 896 -20.95 -8.40 47.51
CA GLU A 896 -20.87 -7.06 48.07
C GLU A 896 -19.55 -6.41 47.65
N TYR A 897 -19.63 -5.19 47.14
CA TYR A 897 -18.48 -4.38 46.78
C TYR A 897 -18.53 -3.01 47.45
N ASP A 898 -17.36 -2.43 47.70
CA ASP A 898 -17.25 -1.05 48.16
C ASP A 898 -17.68 -0.06 47.07
N ALA A 899 -18.39 0.99 47.48
CA ALA A 899 -18.68 2.14 46.62
C ALA A 899 -17.38 2.75 46.05
N PRO A 900 -17.33 3.15 44.77
CA PRO A 900 -16.17 3.87 44.25
C PRO A 900 -16.03 5.21 44.95
N ASP A 901 -14.81 5.73 44.96
CA ASP A 901 -14.55 7.08 45.44
C ASP A 901 -15.23 8.14 44.59
N ASN A 902 -15.74 9.18 45.26
CA ASN A 902 -16.27 10.36 44.59
C ASN A 902 -15.13 11.02 43.81
N SER A 903 -15.33 11.27 42.52
CA SER A 903 -14.29 11.81 41.65
C SER A 903 -14.86 12.67 40.54
N LYS A 904 -14.03 13.60 40.04
CA LYS A 904 -14.35 14.40 38.86
C LYS A 904 -13.17 14.41 37.92
N GLU A 905 -13.44 14.20 36.66
CA GLU A 905 -12.48 14.25 35.57
C GLU A 905 -12.90 15.32 34.57
N ARG A 906 -11.91 16.03 34.03
CA ARG A 906 -12.10 16.97 32.94
C ARG A 906 -10.99 16.77 31.91
N ILE A 907 -11.41 16.42 30.71
CA ILE A 907 -10.54 16.26 29.55
C ILE A 907 -10.83 17.39 28.57
N THR A 908 -9.79 17.98 28.00
CA THR A 908 -9.93 19.02 26.97
C THR A 908 -8.88 18.82 25.88
N LEU A 909 -9.30 18.83 24.63
CA LEU A 909 -8.44 18.92 23.45
C LEU A 909 -8.73 20.23 22.74
N ASN A 910 -7.72 21.08 22.60
CA ASN A 910 -7.77 22.25 21.73
C ASN A 910 -6.87 22.00 20.54
N THR A 911 -7.36 22.24 19.33
CA THR A 911 -6.59 22.19 18.10
C THR A 911 -6.79 23.49 17.35
N TYR A 912 -5.69 24.14 17.00
CA TYR A 912 -5.64 25.32 16.17
C TYR A 912 -4.85 24.94 14.93
N SER A 913 -5.35 25.26 13.75
CA SER A 913 -4.58 25.12 12.53
C SER A 913 -4.78 26.31 11.61
N TYR A 914 -3.73 26.61 10.88
CA TYR A 914 -3.73 27.60 9.83
C TYR A 914 -3.09 26.97 8.60
N GLU A 915 -3.78 27.02 7.48
CA GLU A 915 -3.28 26.60 6.19
C GLU A 915 -3.34 27.77 5.21
N TYR A 916 -2.29 27.93 4.42
CA TYR A 916 -2.25 28.83 3.28
C TYR A 916 -1.85 28.03 2.05
N SER A 917 -2.79 27.88 1.12
CA SER A 917 -2.63 27.12 -0.12
C SER A 917 -2.49 28.08 -1.29
N PHE A 918 -1.35 28.09 -1.97
CA PHE A 918 -1.09 28.99 -3.10
C PHE A 918 -0.46 28.20 -4.25
N ASP A 919 -1.12 28.22 -5.42
CA ASP A 919 -0.77 27.35 -6.54
C ASP A 919 -0.71 25.87 -6.13
N GLU A 920 0.46 25.23 -6.23
CA GLU A 920 0.72 23.85 -5.80
C GLU A 920 1.31 23.78 -4.38
N ASN A 921 1.52 24.93 -3.71
CA ASN A 921 2.21 25.05 -2.43
C ASN A 921 1.24 25.14 -1.26
N LYS A 922 1.66 24.65 -0.09
CA LYS A 922 0.91 24.70 1.16
C LYS A 922 1.80 25.01 2.35
N LEU A 923 1.48 26.07 3.09
CA LEU A 923 2.06 26.35 4.41
C LEU A 923 1.02 25.96 5.47
N GLY A 924 1.41 25.10 6.41
CA GLY A 924 0.60 24.66 7.54
C GLY A 924 1.25 25.02 8.86
N LEU A 925 0.46 25.57 9.79
CA LEU A 925 0.80 25.72 11.20
C LEU A 925 -0.27 24.99 11.99
N ASP A 926 0.11 24.17 12.96
CA ASP A 926 -0.83 23.52 13.85
C ASP A 926 -0.34 23.53 15.29
N PHE A 927 -1.28 23.68 16.21
CA PHE A 927 -1.04 23.57 17.63
C PHE A 927 -2.16 22.74 18.24
N SER A 928 -1.81 21.68 18.95
CA SER A 928 -2.77 20.88 19.71
C SER A 928 -2.37 20.78 21.17
N GLU A 929 -3.32 20.95 22.08
CA GLU A 929 -3.14 20.76 23.52
C GLU A 929 -4.21 19.80 24.05
N GLY A 930 -3.78 18.63 24.50
CA GLY A 930 -4.59 17.66 25.22
C GLY A 930 -4.34 17.78 26.72
N ARG A 931 -5.41 17.88 27.52
CA ARG A 931 -5.33 17.84 28.98
C ARG A 931 -6.26 16.80 29.55
N ASP A 932 -5.84 16.16 30.62
CA ASP A 932 -6.66 15.26 31.42
C ASP A 932 -6.42 15.52 32.91
N LYS A 933 -7.48 15.89 33.63
CA LYS A 933 -7.38 16.21 35.06
C LYS A 933 -8.43 15.46 35.84
N ARG A 934 -7.98 14.59 36.74
CA ARG A 934 -8.83 13.83 37.65
C ARG A 934 -8.53 14.17 39.10
N LYS A 935 -9.58 14.45 39.88
CA LYS A 935 -9.51 14.64 41.33
C LYS A 935 -10.42 13.68 42.05
N ASN A 936 -9.88 12.98 43.05
CA ASN A 936 -10.61 12.18 44.01
C ASN A 936 -11.03 13.09 45.18
N TYR A 937 -12.32 13.11 45.49
CA TYR A 937 -12.92 13.92 46.54
C TYR A 937 -13.09 13.15 47.85
N THR A 938 -12.93 11.82 47.84
CA THR A 938 -12.83 11.01 49.07
C THR A 938 -11.46 11.19 49.72
N THR A 939 -10.37 11.04 48.96
CA THR A 939 -8.99 11.18 49.45
C THR A 939 -8.46 12.63 49.36
N LEU A 940 -9.17 13.51 48.64
CA LEU A 940 -8.76 14.87 48.29
C LEU A 940 -7.50 14.93 47.40
N GLU A 941 -7.07 13.80 46.84
CA GLU A 941 -5.89 13.68 46.00
C GLU A 941 -6.19 14.00 44.52
N LYS A 942 -5.18 14.51 43.82
CA LYS A 942 -5.20 14.65 42.36
C LYS A 942 -4.60 13.39 41.76
N GLU A 943 -5.45 12.51 41.23
CA GLU A 943 -5.05 11.20 40.72
C GLU A 943 -4.40 11.28 39.34
N LEU A 944 -4.80 12.25 38.51
CA LEU A 944 -4.29 12.41 37.14
C LEU A 944 -4.16 13.89 36.77
N ASP A 945 -3.05 14.26 36.14
CA ASP A 945 -2.79 15.62 35.63
C ASP A 945 -1.90 15.57 34.38
N VAL A 946 -2.49 15.19 33.25
CA VAL A 946 -1.80 15.12 31.96
C VAL A 946 -1.95 16.45 31.23
N LYS A 947 -0.86 16.91 30.61
CA LYS A 947 -0.86 18.04 29.69
C LYS A 947 0.12 17.77 28.55
N ASN A 948 -0.42 17.32 27.42
CA ASN A 948 0.34 17.04 26.22
C ASN A 948 0.15 18.16 25.19
N GLN A 949 1.23 18.57 24.55
CA GLN A 949 1.21 19.68 23.59
C GLN A 949 1.99 19.30 22.33
N ILE A 950 1.46 19.64 21.15
CA ILE A 950 2.13 19.46 19.87
C ILE A 950 2.11 20.80 19.15
N TYR A 951 3.28 21.27 18.73
CA TYR A 951 3.45 22.42 17.85
C TYR A 951 3.99 21.89 16.52
N GLY A 952 3.28 22.16 15.44
CA GLY A 952 3.62 21.72 14.08
C GLY A 952 3.79 22.90 13.14
N LEU A 953 4.84 22.82 12.31
CA LEU A 953 5.03 23.66 11.15
C LEU A 953 5.29 22.74 9.95
N SER A 954 4.53 22.92 8.87
CA SER A 954 4.76 22.23 7.61
C SER A 954 4.79 23.21 6.45
N PHE A 955 5.68 22.97 5.49
CA PHE A 955 5.69 23.69 4.24
C PHE A 955 5.86 22.69 3.09
N LEU A 956 4.92 22.68 2.17
CA LEU A 956 5.00 21.99 0.89
C LEU A 956 5.18 23.06 -0.19
N ASP A 957 6.35 23.08 -0.81
CA ASP A 957 6.53 23.66 -2.13
C ASP A 957 6.17 22.53 -3.10
N GLY A 958 5.02 22.59 -3.76
CA GLY A 958 4.51 21.54 -4.63
C GLY A 958 4.88 21.72 -6.09
N GLY A 959 4.54 20.71 -6.90
CA GLY A 959 4.69 20.72 -8.35
C GLY A 959 5.70 19.73 -8.89
N GLU A 960 6.34 20.08 -10.00
CA GLU A 960 7.36 19.22 -10.60
C GLU A 960 8.66 19.16 -9.76
N VAL A 961 8.88 20.09 -8.83
CA VAL A 961 9.92 19.97 -7.79
C VAL A 961 9.27 20.20 -6.45
N GLU A 962 9.28 19.17 -5.62
CA GLU A 962 8.64 19.21 -4.33
C GLU A 962 9.67 19.42 -3.23
N ASN A 963 9.40 20.38 -2.35
CA ASN A 963 10.09 20.53 -1.08
C ASN A 963 9.07 20.38 0.04
N TYR A 964 9.19 19.33 0.84
CA TYR A 964 8.35 19.13 2.01
C TYR A 964 9.19 19.29 3.28
N TYR A 965 8.79 20.23 4.11
CA TYR A 965 9.36 20.47 5.43
C TYR A 965 8.29 20.17 6.47
N ARG A 966 8.64 19.46 7.54
CA ARG A 966 7.82 19.31 8.72
C ARG A 966 8.70 19.40 9.95
N ALA A 967 8.37 20.28 10.88
CA ALA A 967 8.96 20.32 12.20
C ALA A 967 7.86 20.13 13.23
N THR A 968 8.11 19.28 14.24
CA THR A 968 7.24 19.19 15.41
C THR A 968 8.04 19.40 16.70
N TYR A 969 7.39 20.03 17.67
CA TYR A 969 7.83 20.04 19.06
C TYR A 969 6.69 19.52 19.91
N GLU A 970 6.93 18.42 20.60
CA GLU A 970 5.94 17.67 21.35
C GLU A 970 6.38 17.65 22.82
N ILE A 971 5.44 17.92 23.72
CA ILE A 971 5.66 17.96 25.16
C ILE A 971 4.68 16.96 25.78
N TYR A 972 5.21 16.04 26.57
CA TYR A 972 4.46 15.04 27.33
C TYR A 972 4.70 15.25 28.83
N ASP A 973 3.69 15.74 29.55
CA ASP A 973 3.81 16.16 30.95
C ASP A 973 2.71 15.55 31.84
N HIS A 974 3.17 14.86 32.88
CA HIS A 974 2.37 14.27 33.96
C HIS A 974 2.80 14.88 35.30
N SER A 975 1.90 15.65 35.92
CA SER A 975 2.19 16.38 37.17
C SER A 975 1.49 15.84 38.41
N GLU A 976 0.80 14.71 38.32
CA GLU A 976 0.18 14.05 39.47
C GLU A 976 1.22 13.54 40.50
N PRO A 977 0.92 13.57 41.81
CA PRO A 977 1.83 13.08 42.84
C PRO A 977 2.27 11.62 42.65
N GLY A 978 1.39 10.78 42.10
CA GLY A 978 1.64 9.35 41.85
C GLY A 978 2.60 9.06 40.69
N ALA A 979 2.83 10.02 39.78
CA ALA A 979 3.69 9.82 38.61
C ALA A 979 5.20 9.94 38.93
N LYS A 980 5.56 10.40 40.14
CA LYS A 980 6.97 10.51 40.55
C LYS A 980 7.55 9.15 40.92
N ASN A 981 7.98 8.42 39.90
CA ASN A 981 8.49 7.04 39.97
C ASN A 981 10.00 6.93 40.21
N LEU A 982 10.76 8.02 40.10
CA LEU A 982 12.22 7.99 40.21
C LEU A 982 12.72 8.84 41.39
N SER A 983 13.49 8.25 42.31
CA SER A 983 14.08 8.93 43.47
C SER A 983 15.58 9.14 43.27
N LEU A 984 16.01 10.40 43.11
CA LEU A 984 17.41 10.79 42.91
C LEU A 984 17.79 11.86 43.94
N ASP A 985 18.91 11.68 44.64
CA ASP A 985 19.46 12.69 45.56
C ASP A 985 18.44 13.22 46.59
N GLY A 986 17.55 12.35 47.07
CA GLY A 986 16.48 12.69 48.02
C GLY A 986 15.29 13.45 47.42
N THR A 987 15.31 13.75 46.11
CA THR A 987 14.22 14.39 45.37
C THR A 987 13.53 13.37 44.46
N LYS A 988 12.19 13.43 44.39
CA LYS A 988 11.41 12.57 43.49
C LYS A 988 11.11 13.27 42.17
N TYR A 989 11.45 12.61 41.07
CA TYR A 989 11.22 13.05 39.70
C TYR A 989 10.24 12.12 38.98
N ASN A 990 9.64 12.60 37.90
CA ASN A 990 8.84 11.80 36.99
C ASN A 990 9.69 11.45 35.77
N SER A 991 10.08 10.19 35.62
CA SER A 991 10.90 9.75 34.49
C SER A 991 10.09 9.54 33.20
N ARG A 992 8.76 9.61 33.25
CA ARG A 992 7.87 9.42 32.09
C ARG A 992 7.72 10.69 31.25
N ASN A 993 7.94 11.87 31.82
CA ASN A 993 7.85 13.13 31.08
C ASN A 993 8.98 13.27 30.06
N SER A 994 8.63 13.64 28.83
CA SER A 994 9.59 13.93 27.76
C SER A 994 9.15 15.05 26.84
N ASP A 995 10.15 15.62 26.18
CA ASP A 995 9.94 16.47 25.02
C ASP A 995 10.53 15.77 23.80
N ILE A 996 9.81 15.82 22.67
CA ILE A 996 10.28 15.31 21.39
C ILE A 996 10.38 16.47 20.40
N ILE A 997 11.54 16.63 19.79
CA ILE A 997 11.71 17.52 18.63
C ILE A 997 11.89 16.61 17.42
N SER A 998 11.04 16.79 16.41
CA SER A 998 11.21 16.12 15.13
C SER A 998 11.38 17.13 14.00
N PHE A 999 12.25 16.82 13.05
CA PHE A 999 12.42 17.56 11.82
C PHE A 999 12.53 16.60 10.65
N ARG A 1000 11.69 16.82 9.65
CA ARG A 1000 11.71 16.12 8.37
C ARG A 1000 11.84 17.14 7.25
N TYR A 1001 12.77 16.90 6.35
CA TYR A 1001 12.87 17.59 5.08
C TYR A 1001 13.00 16.59 3.94
N GLU A 1002 12.21 16.79 2.91
CA GLU A 1002 12.27 16.02 1.68
C GLU A 1002 12.29 16.96 0.48
N TYR A 1003 13.33 16.85 -0.34
CA TYR A 1003 13.47 17.48 -1.64
C TYR A 1003 13.29 16.39 -2.71
N ARG A 1004 12.42 16.62 -3.69
CA ARG A 1004 12.20 15.71 -4.81
C ARG A 1004 12.13 16.50 -6.12
N ASP A 1005 13.12 16.33 -7.00
CA ASP A 1005 13.07 16.93 -8.35
C ASP A 1005 12.50 15.95 -9.37
N LYS A 1006 11.24 16.16 -9.77
CA LYS A 1006 10.51 15.38 -10.77
C LYS A 1006 10.68 15.95 -12.20
N ARG A 1007 11.40 17.07 -12.37
CA ARG A 1007 11.66 17.71 -13.67
C ARG A 1007 12.87 17.11 -14.34
N PHE A 1008 12.68 16.69 -15.58
CA PHE A 1008 13.78 16.50 -16.52
C PHE A 1008 13.58 17.47 -17.68
N THR A 1009 14.38 18.54 -17.75
CA THR A 1009 14.29 19.49 -18.87
C THR A 1009 14.73 18.83 -20.17
N ASP A 1010 14.21 19.26 -21.32
CA ASP A 1010 14.68 18.76 -22.62
C ASP A 1010 16.19 18.98 -22.80
N GLU A 1011 16.77 20.03 -22.23
CA GLU A 1011 18.20 20.32 -22.29
C GLU A 1011 19.04 19.40 -21.38
N GLU A 1012 18.49 18.97 -20.24
CA GLU A 1012 19.09 17.98 -19.33
C GLU A 1012 18.91 16.56 -19.83
N LEU A 1013 17.72 16.19 -20.35
CA LEU A 1013 17.52 14.96 -21.09
C LEU A 1013 18.43 14.92 -22.32
N ARG A 1014 18.62 16.06 -23.01
CA ARG A 1014 19.63 16.23 -24.07
C ARG A 1014 21.05 16.21 -23.53
N ARG A 1015 21.32 16.53 -22.27
CA ARG A 1015 22.66 16.45 -21.68
C ARG A 1015 23.01 15.03 -21.28
N TYR A 1016 22.07 14.32 -20.64
CA TYR A 1016 22.14 12.88 -20.42
C TYR A 1016 22.31 12.19 -21.76
N ALA A 1017 21.45 12.47 -22.73
CA ALA A 1017 21.57 11.99 -24.09
C ALA A 1017 22.90 12.45 -24.78
N LYS A 1018 23.39 13.68 -24.62
CA LYS A 1018 24.68 14.14 -25.19
C LYS A 1018 25.86 13.31 -24.68
N ILE A 1019 25.88 13.01 -23.39
CA ILE A 1019 26.92 12.19 -22.78
C ILE A 1019 26.74 10.71 -23.18
N GLU A 1020 25.49 10.26 -23.30
CA GLU A 1020 25.04 8.92 -23.72
C GLU A 1020 25.24 8.63 -25.21
N TYR A 1021 25.22 9.63 -26.10
CA TYR A 1021 25.28 9.44 -27.56
C TYR A 1021 26.50 10.10 -28.20
N ASP A 1022 27.33 10.81 -27.41
CA ASP A 1022 28.48 11.62 -27.85
C ASP A 1022 28.12 12.58 -29.01
N LYS A 1023 26.88 13.09 -28.99
CA LYS A 1023 26.29 13.99 -29.99
C LYS A 1023 26.13 15.39 -29.42
N ASP A 1024 26.27 16.42 -30.25
CA ASP A 1024 25.97 17.78 -29.79
C ASP A 1024 24.47 17.96 -29.51
N SER A 1025 24.13 18.92 -28.66
CA SER A 1025 22.74 19.10 -28.15
C SER A 1025 21.69 19.30 -29.25
N THR A 1026 22.12 19.81 -30.40
CA THR A 1026 21.31 20.07 -31.60
C THR A 1026 21.12 18.86 -32.51
N SER A 1027 21.85 17.76 -32.29
CA SER A 1027 21.79 16.54 -33.12
C SER A 1027 21.17 15.32 -32.42
N LEU A 1028 20.59 15.51 -31.23
CA LEU A 1028 19.87 14.49 -30.45
C LEU A 1028 18.40 14.41 -30.83
N THR A 1029 17.86 13.19 -30.84
CA THR A 1029 16.56 12.92 -31.48
C THR A 1029 15.43 12.76 -30.46
N PRO A 1030 14.16 13.07 -30.80
CA PRO A 1030 13.06 13.04 -29.82
C PRO A 1030 12.83 11.67 -29.17
N GLN A 1031 13.07 10.58 -29.90
CA GLN A 1031 12.99 9.21 -29.36
C GLN A 1031 14.13 8.91 -28.39
N GLU A 1032 15.34 9.43 -28.62
CA GLU A 1032 16.48 9.31 -27.70
C GLU A 1032 16.22 10.00 -26.35
N ILE A 1033 15.46 11.10 -26.36
CA ILE A 1033 15.05 11.89 -25.18
C ILE A 1033 13.84 11.24 -24.46
N TYR A 1034 12.88 10.70 -25.20
CA TYR A 1034 11.66 10.07 -24.65
C TYR A 1034 11.95 8.75 -23.91
N ARG A 1035 12.90 7.95 -24.41
CA ARG A 1035 13.26 6.66 -23.81
C ARG A 1035 13.96 6.81 -22.45
N VAL A 1036 14.73 7.90 -22.27
CA VAL A 1036 15.30 8.30 -20.97
C VAL A 1036 14.20 8.70 -19.97
N ARG A 1037 13.08 9.25 -20.44
CA ARG A 1037 11.96 9.71 -19.59
C ARG A 1037 11.08 8.56 -19.05
N ASP A 1038 10.93 7.49 -19.83
CA ASP A 1038 10.05 6.35 -19.51
C ASP A 1038 10.63 5.43 -18.42
N ILE A 1039 11.96 5.24 -18.45
CA ILE A 1039 12.71 4.51 -17.41
C ILE A 1039 12.52 5.15 -16.04
N LEU A 1040 12.27 6.46 -15.99
CA LEU A 1040 12.31 7.25 -14.77
C LEU A 1040 10.96 7.38 -14.00
N ARG A 1041 9.87 6.69 -14.41
CA ARG A 1041 8.49 6.94 -13.91
C ARG A 1041 7.76 5.76 -13.22
N ASN A 1042 8.33 4.57 -13.12
CA ASN A 1042 7.61 3.34 -12.71
C ASN A 1042 7.48 3.14 -11.17
N ARG A 1043 6.56 3.85 -10.49
CA ARG A 1043 6.32 3.63 -9.03
C ARG A 1043 4.86 3.37 -8.58
N GLU A 1044 3.85 3.57 -9.43
CA GLU A 1044 2.44 3.44 -9.02
C GLU A 1044 1.95 2.00 -8.79
N ARG A 1045 2.70 0.96 -9.22
CA ARG A 1045 2.28 -0.45 -9.18
C ARG A 1045 2.69 -1.24 -7.92
N ASN A 1046 3.57 -0.70 -7.06
CA ASN A 1046 4.25 -1.47 -6.00
C ASN A 1046 3.44 -1.64 -4.68
N HIS A 1047 2.18 -1.19 -4.61
CA HIS A 1047 1.41 -1.18 -3.35
C HIS A 1047 0.68 -2.49 -3.01
N VAL A 1048 0.63 -3.48 -3.92
CA VAL A 1048 -0.14 -4.74 -3.73
C VAL A 1048 0.76 -5.96 -3.49
N ASP A 1049 2.05 -5.88 -3.82
CA ASP A 1049 2.99 -7.00 -3.67
C ASP A 1049 3.58 -7.16 -2.26
N PHE A 1050 4.06 -8.38 -1.98
CA PHE A 1050 4.80 -8.71 -0.76
C PHE A 1050 6.26 -8.27 -0.85
N LYS A 1051 6.78 -7.73 0.26
CA LYS A 1051 8.19 -7.36 0.42
C LYS A 1051 9.00 -8.57 0.91
N LEU A 1052 9.39 -9.44 -0.02
CA LEU A 1052 10.05 -10.72 0.27
C LEU A 1052 11.58 -10.67 0.34
N ASN A 1053 12.18 -9.58 -0.13
CA ASN A 1053 13.61 -9.34 -0.04
C ASN A 1053 13.89 -8.38 1.12
N ARG A 1054 15.06 -8.51 1.75
CA ARG A 1054 15.56 -7.50 2.70
C ARG A 1054 15.83 -6.19 1.96
N SER A 1055 14.87 -5.27 2.06
CA SER A 1055 15.08 -3.84 1.94
C SER A 1055 13.82 -3.11 2.41
N ILE A 1056 13.71 -2.90 3.72
CA ILE A 1056 12.80 -1.88 4.26
C ILE A 1056 13.33 -0.47 3.88
N TYR A 1057 14.56 -0.38 3.38
CA TYR A 1057 15.21 0.85 2.94
C TYR A 1057 15.02 1.20 1.45
N ASP A 1058 14.24 0.48 0.63
CA ASP A 1058 14.01 0.88 -0.78
C ASP A 1058 13.20 2.19 -0.95
N ASN A 1059 12.69 2.78 0.14
CA ASN A 1059 12.23 4.17 0.10
C ASN A 1059 13.36 5.21 0.29
N PHE A 1060 14.53 4.80 0.77
CA PHE A 1060 15.73 5.60 1.03
C PHE A 1060 16.93 5.26 0.13
N THR A 1061 17.03 4.05 -0.43
CA THR A 1061 18.17 3.61 -1.25
C THR A 1061 17.84 3.12 -2.65
N ASP A 1062 16.57 3.11 -3.06
CA ASP A 1062 16.30 3.28 -4.50
C ASP A 1062 17.06 4.56 -4.87
N MET A 1063 18.03 4.47 -5.79
CA MET A 1063 18.34 5.60 -6.65
C MET A 1063 17.03 5.89 -7.39
N GLY A 1064 16.11 6.54 -6.68
CA GLY A 1064 14.84 6.94 -7.22
C GLY A 1064 15.18 7.78 -8.41
N ASP A 1065 14.52 7.45 -9.50
CA ASP A 1065 14.59 8.07 -10.82
C ASP A 1065 14.24 9.58 -10.85
N TYR A 1066 14.51 10.29 -9.76
CA TYR A 1066 14.38 11.72 -9.55
C TYR A 1066 15.74 12.38 -9.79
N LYS A 1067 15.74 13.53 -10.46
CA LYS A 1067 16.95 14.29 -10.85
C LYS A 1067 17.86 14.61 -9.65
N ARG A 1068 17.25 14.87 -8.50
CA ARG A 1068 17.87 15.08 -7.19
C ARG A 1068 16.87 14.66 -6.13
N ASN A 1069 17.33 13.93 -5.13
CA ASN A 1069 16.54 13.59 -3.95
C ASN A 1069 17.38 13.87 -2.72
N PHE A 1070 16.80 14.57 -1.76
CA PHE A 1070 17.48 14.82 -0.50
C PHE A 1070 16.48 14.66 0.63
N LYS A 1071 16.81 13.81 1.59
CA LYS A 1071 15.97 13.53 2.74
C LYS A 1071 16.79 13.72 4.00
N VAL A 1072 16.24 14.45 4.95
CA VAL A 1072 16.80 14.59 6.29
C VAL A 1072 15.70 14.30 7.28
N ASN A 1073 15.99 13.43 8.23
CA ASN A 1073 15.17 13.18 9.39
C ASN A 1073 16.04 13.36 10.64
N LEU A 1074 15.54 14.09 11.62
CA LEU A 1074 16.14 14.27 12.92
C LEU A 1074 15.04 14.10 13.97
N MET A 1075 15.28 13.26 14.96
CA MET A 1075 14.45 13.12 16.15
C MET A 1075 15.33 13.21 17.38
N LEU A 1076 14.95 14.07 18.31
CA LEU A 1076 15.60 14.25 19.60
C LEU A 1076 14.54 14.07 20.69
N GLN A 1077 14.71 13.05 21.53
CA GLN A 1077 13.86 12.83 22.69
C GLN A 1077 14.62 13.15 23.96
N ARG A 1078 14.06 14.04 24.78
CA ARG A 1078 14.66 14.51 26.03
C ARG A 1078 13.90 13.98 27.23
N ASN A 1079 14.61 13.32 28.15
CA ASN A 1079 14.10 12.93 29.45
C ASN A 1079 13.98 14.15 30.40
N GLU A 1080 12.76 14.48 30.84
CA GLU A 1080 12.54 15.68 31.66
C GLU A 1080 13.11 15.54 33.10
N ALA A 1081 13.11 14.35 33.68
CA ALA A 1081 13.70 14.11 35.02
C ALA A 1081 15.21 14.38 35.02
N ARG A 1082 15.91 13.93 33.98
CA ARG A 1082 17.33 14.20 33.79
C ARG A 1082 17.57 15.70 33.61
N TYR A 1083 16.78 16.36 32.77
CA TYR A 1083 16.89 17.80 32.50
C TYR A 1083 16.66 18.65 33.74
N LYS A 1084 15.63 18.34 34.55
CA LYS A 1084 15.37 19.04 35.83
C LYS A 1084 16.53 18.90 36.82
N ARG A 1085 17.28 17.80 36.77
CA ARG A 1085 18.42 17.53 37.65
C ARG A 1085 19.71 18.20 37.17
N THR A 1086 19.98 18.19 35.86
CA THR A 1086 21.24 18.69 35.29
C THR A 1086 21.16 20.14 34.82
N GLY A 1087 19.98 20.60 34.41
CA GLY A 1087 19.77 21.86 33.70
C GLY A 1087 20.28 21.85 32.24
N ASP A 1088 20.76 20.70 31.75
CA ASP A 1088 21.41 20.58 30.44
C ASP A 1088 20.57 19.70 29.50
N TYR A 1089 20.12 20.29 28.40
CA TYR A 1089 19.26 19.64 27.41
C TYR A 1089 19.95 18.45 26.75
N TRP A 1090 21.21 18.59 26.37
CA TRP A 1090 21.97 17.60 25.60
C TRP A 1090 22.34 16.39 26.46
N ASP A 1091 22.71 16.63 27.72
CA ASP A 1091 22.98 15.57 28.71
C ASP A 1091 21.73 14.84 29.22
N SER A 1092 20.57 15.22 28.68
CA SER A 1092 19.25 14.68 29.02
C SER A 1092 18.55 14.00 27.85
N LEU A 1093 19.21 13.86 26.70
CA LEU A 1093 18.68 13.10 25.57
C LEU A 1093 18.66 11.61 25.89
N GLU A 1094 17.50 11.01 25.78
CA GLU A 1094 17.27 9.57 25.98
C GLU A 1094 17.30 8.78 24.67
N GLU A 1095 16.88 9.41 23.58
CA GLU A 1095 16.98 8.85 22.23
C GLU A 1095 17.37 9.97 21.26
N THR A 1096 18.26 9.65 20.33
CA THR A 1096 18.67 10.55 19.24
C THR A 1096 18.77 9.76 17.96
N GLN A 1097 18.00 10.17 16.95
CA GLN A 1097 18.02 9.58 15.62
C GLN A 1097 18.32 10.66 14.58
N PHE A 1098 19.30 10.41 13.72
CA PHE A 1098 19.60 11.27 12.59
C PHE A 1098 19.80 10.43 11.33
N LYS A 1099 19.02 10.75 10.29
CA LYS A 1099 19.07 10.09 8.99
C LYS A 1099 19.22 11.17 7.92
N ILE A 1100 20.26 11.08 7.10
CA ILE A 1100 20.49 11.95 5.95
C ILE A 1100 20.73 11.11 4.72
N PHE A 1101 20.07 11.49 3.63
CA PHE A 1101 20.27 10.89 2.33
C PHE A 1101 20.32 11.98 1.28
N TYR A 1102 21.33 11.92 0.43
CA TYR A 1102 21.48 12.81 -0.71
C TYR A 1102 21.76 11.99 -1.94
N SER A 1103 20.98 12.19 -3.00
CA SER A 1103 21.30 11.70 -4.34
C SER A 1103 21.21 12.80 -5.38
N GLN A 1104 22.21 12.86 -6.25
CA GLN A 1104 22.29 13.75 -7.41
C GLN A 1104 23.19 13.13 -8.47
N ASN A 1105 22.78 13.20 -9.75
CA ASN A 1105 23.63 12.86 -10.89
C ASN A 1105 24.34 11.51 -10.75
N ARG A 1106 23.62 10.48 -10.27
CA ARG A 1106 24.16 9.12 -10.07
C ARG A 1106 25.24 9.02 -8.98
N PHE A 1107 25.31 10.00 -8.09
CA PHE A 1107 26.00 9.95 -6.80
C PHE A 1107 24.95 9.97 -5.70
N GLY A 1108 25.04 9.07 -4.75
CA GLY A 1108 24.16 8.89 -3.60
C GLY A 1108 25.01 8.68 -2.36
N ILE A 1109 24.71 9.38 -1.27
CA ILE A 1109 25.34 9.18 0.02
C ILE A 1109 24.25 9.18 1.08
N GLY A 1110 24.24 8.15 1.92
CA GLY A 1110 23.34 8.00 3.05
C GLY A 1110 24.12 7.85 4.33
N TYR A 1111 23.67 8.49 5.40
CA TYR A 1111 24.20 8.30 6.74
C TYR A 1111 23.08 8.24 7.76
N GLU A 1112 23.19 7.30 8.68
CA GLU A 1112 22.25 7.05 9.76
C GLU A 1112 23.01 6.87 11.06
N VAL A 1113 22.46 7.43 12.13
CA VAL A 1113 22.93 7.21 13.49
C VAL A 1113 21.76 7.16 14.45
N GLU A 1114 21.82 6.20 15.36
CA GLU A 1114 20.94 6.08 16.50
C GLU A 1114 21.78 5.95 17.78
N GLU A 1115 21.37 6.65 18.84
CA GLU A 1115 21.99 6.59 20.17
C GLU A 1115 20.91 6.56 21.25
N ASN A 1116 21.02 5.57 22.14
CA ASN A 1116 20.06 5.33 23.22
C ASN A 1116 20.69 5.52 24.61
N SER A 1117 19.93 6.06 25.57
CA SER A 1117 20.34 6.31 26.95
C SER A 1117 19.23 6.06 27.96
N ASN A 1118 19.56 5.52 29.15
CA ASN A 1118 18.56 5.25 30.20
C ASN A 1118 19.15 5.29 31.63
N TRP A 1119 18.29 5.29 32.64
CA TRP A 1119 18.62 5.17 34.05
C TRP A 1119 18.95 3.72 34.45
N LYS A 1120 20.23 3.42 34.74
CA LYS A 1120 20.70 2.17 35.37
C LYS A 1120 21.14 2.40 36.81
N ASN A 1121 20.55 1.69 37.78
CA ASN A 1121 20.88 1.83 39.21
C ASN A 1121 20.93 3.30 39.67
N SER A 1122 19.94 4.12 39.25
CA SER A 1122 19.86 5.56 39.53
C SER A 1122 20.97 6.44 38.90
N LYS A 1123 21.76 5.89 37.95
CA LYS A 1123 22.74 6.62 37.14
C LYS A 1123 22.26 6.67 35.68
N TRP A 1124 22.45 7.82 35.03
CA TRP A 1124 22.20 7.98 33.60
C TRP A 1124 23.35 7.31 32.82
N THR A 1125 23.06 6.46 31.85
CA THR A 1125 24.08 5.73 31.10
C THR A 1125 23.63 5.55 29.65
N ARG A 1126 24.56 5.79 28.71
CA ARG A 1126 24.37 5.45 27.29
C ARG A 1126 24.32 3.93 27.14
N ILE A 1127 23.39 3.42 26.36
CA ILE A 1127 23.17 1.99 26.19
C ILE A 1127 23.94 1.50 24.98
N ASP A 1128 23.64 2.07 23.82
CA ASP A 1128 24.20 1.67 22.54
C ASP A 1128 24.27 2.86 21.60
N ARG A 1129 25.05 2.67 20.55
CA ARG A 1129 25.10 3.56 19.40
C ARG A 1129 25.36 2.76 18.14
N GLU A 1130 24.58 3.03 17.11
CA GLU A 1130 24.76 2.46 15.79
C GLU A 1130 25.00 3.54 14.75
N HIS A 1131 25.96 3.30 13.85
CA HIS A 1131 26.22 4.15 12.69
C HIS A 1131 26.16 3.33 11.41
N LYS A 1132 25.57 3.91 10.37
CA LYS A 1132 25.57 3.33 9.04
C LYS A 1132 25.90 4.40 8.02
N LEU A 1133 26.97 4.16 7.25
CA LEU A 1133 27.36 4.98 6.11
C LEU A 1133 27.12 4.17 4.85
N SER A 1134 26.54 4.80 3.84
CA SER A 1134 26.34 4.22 2.52
C SER A 1134 26.73 5.24 1.44
N LEU A 1135 27.36 4.76 0.38
CA LEU A 1135 27.80 5.56 -0.76
C LEU A 1135 27.57 4.74 -2.02
N VAL A 1136 26.93 5.34 -3.01
CA VAL A 1136 26.75 4.78 -4.35
C VAL A 1136 27.10 5.87 -5.35
N THR A 1137 28.05 5.66 -6.25
CA THR A 1137 28.40 6.66 -7.27
C THR A 1137 28.69 6.03 -8.61
N LYS A 1138 28.32 6.74 -9.68
CA LYS A 1138 28.68 6.42 -11.07
C LYS A 1138 29.30 7.68 -11.72
N ILE A 1139 30.58 7.61 -12.07
CA ILE A 1139 31.42 8.74 -12.52
C ILE A 1139 31.93 8.50 -13.95
N GLY A 1140 31.38 9.18 -14.96
CA GLY A 1140 31.84 9.10 -16.35
C GLY A 1140 30.70 9.25 -17.35
N LYS A 1141 30.85 8.72 -18.56
CA LYS A 1141 29.70 8.57 -19.48
C LYS A 1141 28.71 7.59 -18.85
N PRO A 1142 27.41 7.73 -19.05
CA PRO A 1142 26.45 6.71 -18.65
C PRO A 1142 26.77 5.30 -19.15
N SER A 1143 27.35 5.18 -20.35
CA SER A 1143 27.91 3.94 -20.88
C SER A 1143 29.30 3.58 -20.35
N GLU A 1144 30.06 4.56 -19.86
CA GLU A 1144 31.48 4.40 -19.55
C GLU A 1144 31.91 5.31 -18.39
N GLY A 1145 31.69 4.86 -17.17
CA GLY A 1145 32.16 5.47 -15.93
C GLY A 1145 32.79 4.50 -14.93
N TRP A 1146 33.26 5.07 -13.83
CA TRP A 1146 33.60 4.32 -12.63
C TRP A 1146 32.33 4.16 -11.79
N ILE A 1147 31.95 2.94 -11.42
CA ILE A 1147 30.93 2.67 -10.43
C ILE A 1147 31.63 2.41 -9.09
N LEU A 1148 31.12 2.99 -8.01
CA LEU A 1148 31.55 2.69 -6.66
C LEU A 1148 30.32 2.51 -5.78
N LYS A 1149 30.16 1.33 -5.17
CA LYS A 1149 29.14 1.05 -4.15
C LYS A 1149 29.85 0.69 -2.87
N THR A 1150 29.53 1.35 -1.77
CA THR A 1150 30.12 1.03 -0.48
C THR A 1150 29.13 1.21 0.65
N TYR A 1151 29.22 0.40 1.68
CA TYR A 1151 28.61 0.69 2.97
C TYR A 1151 29.56 0.32 4.10
N ALA A 1152 29.36 0.93 5.26
CA ALA A 1152 30.02 0.57 6.50
C ALA A 1152 29.02 0.71 7.66
N LYS A 1153 28.86 -0.35 8.44
CA LYS A 1153 28.06 -0.40 9.66
C LYS A 1153 28.98 -0.44 10.87
N PHE A 1154 28.65 0.31 11.92
CA PHE A 1154 29.39 0.33 13.18
C PHE A 1154 28.41 0.21 14.34
N TYR A 1155 28.70 -0.67 15.29
CA TYR A 1155 27.90 -0.89 16.48
C TYR A 1155 28.76 -0.76 17.74
N GLU A 1156 28.30 0.05 18.69
CA GLU A 1156 28.96 0.30 19.97
C GLU A 1156 28.04 -0.12 21.14
N ASP A 1157 28.39 -1.18 21.87
CA ASP A 1157 27.76 -1.48 23.17
C ASP A 1157 28.44 -0.66 24.28
N LEU A 1158 27.68 0.29 24.84
CA LEU A 1158 28.13 1.23 25.88
C LEU A 1158 27.76 0.75 27.31
N THR A 1159 27.20 -0.46 27.46
CA THR A 1159 26.65 -0.97 28.73
C THR A 1159 27.60 -1.76 29.64
N ASP A 1160 28.87 -1.95 29.25
CA ASP A 1160 29.85 -2.78 29.98
C ASP A 1160 29.43 -4.24 30.23
N ARG A 1161 28.41 -4.77 29.53
CA ARG A 1161 27.88 -6.13 29.73
C ARG A 1161 28.60 -7.24 28.97
N VAL A 1162 29.34 -6.93 27.91
CA VAL A 1162 30.15 -7.90 27.16
C VAL A 1162 31.37 -8.31 28.00
N LYS A 1163 31.52 -9.60 28.29
CA LYS A 1163 32.65 -10.13 29.07
C LYS A 1163 33.98 -9.77 28.39
N ASP A 1164 35.03 -9.52 29.18
CA ASP A 1164 36.37 -9.10 28.69
C ASP A 1164 36.96 -9.99 27.56
N ASP A 1165 36.56 -11.26 27.48
CA ASP A 1165 37.01 -12.17 26.43
C ASP A 1165 36.26 -12.02 25.09
N GLU A 1166 35.00 -11.54 25.09
CA GLU A 1166 34.19 -11.25 23.89
C GLU A 1166 34.52 -9.87 23.30
N ARG A 1167 34.82 -8.88 24.16
CA ARG A 1167 35.31 -7.54 23.77
C ARG A 1167 36.66 -7.57 23.03
N ARG A 1168 37.45 -8.64 23.14
CA ARG A 1168 38.76 -8.75 22.47
C ARG A 1168 38.68 -9.16 20.99
N ARG A 1169 37.53 -9.67 20.51
CA ARG A 1169 37.38 -10.20 19.14
C ARG A 1169 36.42 -9.41 18.24
N LYS A 1170 35.38 -8.77 18.79
CA LYS A 1170 34.48 -7.89 18.03
C LYS A 1170 35.06 -6.48 17.95
N SER A 1171 35.31 -5.97 16.75
CA SER A 1171 35.66 -4.56 16.53
C SER A 1171 34.38 -3.72 16.44
N SER A 1172 34.46 -2.40 16.60
CA SER A 1172 33.28 -1.52 16.44
C SER A 1172 32.70 -1.54 15.01
N LEU A 1173 33.45 -2.02 14.02
CA LEU A 1173 32.98 -2.25 12.66
C LEU A 1173 32.15 -3.53 12.63
N ASP A 1174 30.87 -3.42 12.29
CA ASP A 1174 29.96 -4.56 12.23
C ASP A 1174 29.93 -5.17 10.81
N GLY A 1175 30.05 -4.34 9.77
CA GLY A 1175 30.20 -4.79 8.38
C GLY A 1175 30.71 -3.70 7.44
N ILE A 1176 31.42 -4.09 6.38
CA ILE A 1176 31.87 -3.20 5.30
C ILE A 1176 31.77 -3.91 3.95
N GLY A 1177 31.23 -3.22 2.96
CA GLY A 1177 31.23 -3.68 1.56
C GLY A 1177 31.72 -2.58 0.64
N ILE A 1178 32.48 -2.94 -0.39
CA ILE A 1178 33.04 -2.04 -1.40
C ILE A 1178 33.02 -2.76 -2.76
N GLU A 1179 32.42 -2.14 -3.76
CA GLU A 1179 32.50 -2.55 -5.17
C GLU A 1179 32.99 -1.37 -5.99
N ILE A 1180 34.10 -1.51 -6.70
CA ILE A 1180 34.68 -0.50 -7.59
C ILE A 1180 34.73 -1.05 -9.00
N GLY A 1181 33.81 -0.63 -9.86
CA GLY A 1181 33.77 -0.90 -11.29
C GLY A 1181 34.41 0.19 -12.13
N LYS A 1182 35.13 -0.15 -13.19
CA LYS A 1182 35.52 0.74 -14.29
C LYS A 1182 34.96 0.22 -15.61
N GLU A 1183 33.97 0.93 -16.13
CA GLU A 1183 33.45 0.81 -17.47
C GLU A 1183 34.44 1.41 -18.50
N MET A 1184 34.82 0.61 -19.50
CA MET A 1184 35.77 0.90 -20.57
C MET A 1184 35.13 0.47 -21.90
N GLY A 1185 34.49 1.39 -22.61
CA GLY A 1185 33.73 1.05 -23.80
C GLY A 1185 32.53 0.15 -23.47
N TYR A 1186 32.65 -1.08 -23.93
CA TYR A 1186 31.64 -2.12 -23.95
C TYR A 1186 31.71 -3.09 -22.76
N TYR A 1187 32.69 -2.92 -21.85
CA TYR A 1187 32.92 -3.80 -20.70
C TYR A 1187 33.26 -3.03 -19.43
N GLN A 1188 33.07 -3.64 -18.27
CA GLN A 1188 33.45 -3.16 -16.96
C GLN A 1188 34.36 -4.17 -16.27
N TRP A 1189 35.46 -3.71 -15.69
CA TRP A 1189 36.18 -4.47 -14.66
C TRP A 1189 35.77 -3.95 -13.29
N SER A 1190 35.27 -4.80 -12.38
CA SER A 1190 35.02 -4.44 -10.99
C SER A 1190 35.87 -5.24 -10.00
N VAL A 1191 36.37 -4.56 -8.98
CA VAL A 1191 36.89 -5.19 -7.76
C VAL A 1191 35.81 -5.06 -6.70
N ALA A 1192 35.33 -6.17 -6.18
CA ALA A 1192 34.36 -6.21 -5.11
C ALA A 1192 34.96 -6.87 -3.86
N PHE A 1193 34.66 -6.33 -2.69
CA PHE A 1193 35.12 -6.79 -1.39
C PHE A 1193 34.00 -6.61 -0.37
N GLU A 1194 33.82 -7.58 0.49
CA GLU A 1194 32.84 -7.57 1.56
C GLU A 1194 33.45 -8.22 2.80
N LYS A 1195 33.19 -7.64 3.96
CA LYS A 1195 33.61 -8.18 5.24
C LYS A 1195 32.54 -7.90 6.29
N GLU A 1196 32.04 -8.95 6.92
CA GLU A 1196 30.93 -8.87 7.88
C GLU A 1196 31.24 -9.67 9.14
N TYR A 1197 30.72 -9.21 10.28
CA TYR A 1197 30.84 -9.93 11.54
C TYR A 1197 29.80 -11.04 11.61
N VAL A 1198 30.26 -12.28 11.53
CA VAL A 1198 29.36 -13.45 11.55
C VAL A 1198 29.24 -13.96 12.98
N LEU A 1199 28.05 -13.76 13.57
CA LEU A 1199 27.76 -14.15 14.96
C LEU A 1199 27.95 -15.65 15.22
N SER A 1200 27.68 -16.52 14.23
CA SER A 1200 27.87 -17.98 14.33
C SER A 1200 29.35 -18.38 14.45
N ALA A 1201 30.23 -17.67 13.75
CA ALA A 1201 31.68 -17.85 13.81
C ALA A 1201 32.34 -17.10 14.99
N ARG A 1202 31.63 -16.11 15.56
CA ARG A 1202 32.18 -15.08 16.48
C ARG A 1202 33.42 -14.39 15.90
N ASP A 1203 33.51 -14.29 14.58
CA ASP A 1203 34.64 -13.73 13.83
C ASP A 1203 34.16 -13.07 12.52
N TYR A 1204 35.06 -12.38 11.82
CA TYR A 1204 34.75 -11.76 10.54
C TYR A 1204 35.02 -12.71 9.38
N GLU A 1205 34.04 -12.85 8.49
CA GLU A 1205 34.21 -13.47 7.18
C GLU A 1205 34.45 -12.38 6.13
N TRP A 1206 35.28 -12.65 5.12
CA TRP A 1206 35.46 -11.74 3.99
C TRP A 1206 35.43 -12.46 2.65
N ARG A 1207 34.93 -11.74 1.65
CA ARG A 1207 34.87 -12.18 0.25
C ARG A 1207 35.46 -11.10 -0.64
N ALA A 1208 36.25 -11.48 -1.64
CA ALA A 1208 36.85 -10.57 -2.61
C ALA A 1208 36.78 -11.15 -4.02
N ALA A 1209 36.52 -10.33 -5.03
CA ALA A 1209 36.48 -10.75 -6.42
C ALA A 1209 36.92 -9.63 -7.37
N LEU A 1210 37.80 -9.93 -8.33
CA LEU A 1210 37.93 -9.15 -9.56
C LEU A 1210 36.99 -9.76 -10.60
N GLN A 1211 36.15 -8.95 -11.22
CA GLN A 1211 35.08 -9.38 -12.10
C GLN A 1211 35.11 -8.56 -13.40
N PHE A 1212 34.74 -9.18 -14.50
CA PHE A 1212 34.59 -8.57 -15.82
C PHE A 1212 33.13 -8.73 -16.27
N THR A 1213 32.48 -7.62 -16.61
CA THR A 1213 31.06 -7.56 -16.99
C THR A 1213 30.96 -6.89 -18.37
N LEU A 1214 30.26 -7.47 -19.34
CA LEU A 1214 29.91 -6.69 -20.55
C LEU A 1214 28.80 -5.72 -20.18
N LEU A 1215 28.95 -4.44 -20.53
CA LEU A 1215 27.97 -3.41 -20.18
C LEU A 1215 26.69 -3.48 -21.00
N THR A 1216 26.74 -4.21 -22.11
CA THR A 1216 25.56 -4.65 -22.85
C THR A 1216 24.76 -5.71 -22.09
N PHE A 1217 25.33 -6.36 -21.07
CA PHE A 1217 24.69 -7.34 -20.17
C PHE A 1217 25.05 -7.06 -18.69
N PRO A 1218 24.65 -5.91 -18.13
CA PRO A 1218 25.17 -5.39 -16.86
C PRO A 1218 24.82 -6.23 -15.63
N ALA A 1219 23.79 -7.09 -15.72
CA ALA A 1219 23.32 -7.90 -14.59
C ALA A 1219 24.23 -9.08 -14.21
N ASN A 1220 25.10 -9.54 -15.13
CA ASN A 1220 25.89 -10.76 -14.98
C ASN A 1220 27.37 -10.53 -15.34
N PRO A 1221 28.30 -10.59 -14.36
CA PRO A 1221 29.74 -10.60 -14.65
C PRO A 1221 30.13 -11.87 -15.41
N ILE A 1222 30.76 -11.75 -16.57
CA ILE A 1222 31.10 -12.84 -17.50
C ILE A 1222 32.21 -13.73 -16.98
N PHE A 1223 33.19 -13.15 -16.29
CA PHE A 1223 34.18 -13.93 -15.58
C PHE A 1223 34.77 -13.12 -14.43
N GLY A 1224 35.17 -13.79 -13.37
CA GLY A 1224 35.83 -13.20 -12.24
C GLY A 1224 36.72 -14.21 -11.54
N PHE A 1225 37.69 -13.70 -10.80
CA PHE A 1225 38.56 -14.49 -9.94
C PHE A 1225 38.68 -13.78 -8.59
N GLY A 1226 38.62 -14.55 -7.53
CA GLY A 1226 38.50 -14.01 -6.18
C GLY A 1226 38.96 -15.00 -5.13
N ALA A 1227 38.63 -14.69 -3.89
CA ALA A 1227 38.81 -15.56 -2.75
C ALA A 1227 37.78 -15.23 -1.68
N GLU A 1228 37.46 -16.22 -0.85
CA GLU A 1228 36.66 -16.01 0.34
C GLU A 1228 37.31 -16.67 1.55
N THR A 1229 36.84 -16.32 2.74
CA THR A 1229 37.26 -16.92 4.00
C THR A 1229 36.09 -17.49 4.76
N ASP A 1230 36.24 -18.72 5.21
CA ASP A 1230 35.26 -19.39 6.06
C ASP A 1230 35.40 -18.98 7.54
N ALA A 1231 34.41 -19.37 8.35
CA ALA A 1231 34.40 -19.28 9.82
C ALA A 1231 35.65 -19.88 10.54
N LYS A 1232 36.54 -20.59 9.82
CA LYS A 1232 37.78 -21.20 10.35
C LYS A 1232 39.04 -20.49 9.84
N GLN A 1233 38.91 -19.33 9.20
CA GLN A 1233 39.99 -18.54 8.61
C GLN A 1233 40.74 -19.25 7.47
N HIS A 1234 40.12 -20.22 6.81
CA HIS A 1234 40.66 -20.82 5.59
C HIS A 1234 40.31 -19.95 4.38
N THR A 1235 41.31 -19.60 3.58
CA THR A 1235 41.11 -18.81 2.36
C THR A 1235 41.11 -19.72 1.13
N ASP A 1236 39.99 -19.77 0.42
CA ASP A 1236 39.84 -20.56 -0.80
C ASP A 1236 39.77 -19.65 -2.04
N PRO A 1237 40.51 -19.97 -3.12
CA PRO A 1237 40.42 -19.23 -4.37
C PRO A 1237 39.10 -19.56 -5.08
N GLN A 1238 38.42 -18.53 -5.58
CA GLN A 1238 37.16 -18.63 -6.28
C GLN A 1238 37.31 -18.23 -7.76
N LEU A 1239 36.71 -19.02 -8.65
CA LEU A 1239 36.57 -18.69 -10.07
C LEU A 1239 35.09 -18.53 -10.38
N TYR A 1240 34.73 -17.36 -10.89
CA TYR A 1240 33.39 -17.02 -11.30
C TYR A 1240 33.36 -16.92 -12.83
N MET A 1241 32.33 -17.44 -13.47
CA MET A 1241 32.08 -17.28 -14.89
C MET A 1241 30.58 -17.12 -15.10
N PHE A 1242 30.16 -15.94 -15.53
CA PHE A 1242 28.77 -15.54 -15.67
C PHE A 1242 28.02 -15.48 -14.31
N ASP A 1243 28.76 -15.31 -13.20
CA ASP A 1243 28.33 -15.21 -11.79
C ASP A 1243 29.30 -14.27 -11.02
N GLY A 1244 28.93 -13.70 -9.85
CA GLY A 1244 29.85 -12.82 -9.09
C GLY A 1244 29.31 -12.16 -7.81
N LEU A 1245 30.23 -11.67 -6.96
CA LEU A 1245 29.96 -10.92 -5.71
C LEU A 1245 29.20 -9.62 -5.99
N LYS A 1246 28.04 -9.42 -5.35
CA LYS A 1246 27.19 -8.22 -5.50
C LYS A 1246 27.12 -7.47 -4.17
N VAL A 1247 27.67 -6.26 -4.09
CA VAL A 1247 27.69 -5.44 -2.86
C VAL A 1247 26.33 -4.77 -2.57
N GLU A 1248 25.31 -5.07 -3.38
CA GLU A 1248 23.91 -4.67 -3.15
C GLU A 1248 23.18 -5.54 -2.10
N LYS A 1249 23.76 -6.68 -1.71
CA LYS A 1249 23.08 -7.71 -0.90
C LYS A 1249 23.26 -7.60 0.62
N VAL A 1250 23.88 -6.55 1.14
CA VAL A 1250 24.49 -6.61 2.48
C VAL A 1250 24.00 -5.52 3.41
N ILE A 1251 22.69 -5.52 3.64
CA ILE A 1251 22.12 -4.79 4.76
C ILE A 1251 21.21 -5.76 5.50
N ASP A 1252 21.86 -6.49 6.41
CA ASP A 1252 21.27 -7.09 7.61
C ASP A 1252 20.27 -6.12 8.29
#